data_AF-A0A3M1QQV1-F1
#
_entry.id   AF-A0A3M1QQV1-F1
#
_cell.length_a   1.000
_cell.length_b   1.000
_cell.length_c   1.000
_cell.angle_alpha   90.00
_cell.angle_beta   90.00
_cell.angle_gamma   90.00
#
_symmetry.space_group_name_H-M   'P 1'
#
loop_
_entity.id
_entity.type
_entity.pdbx_description
1 polymer ?
#
loop_
_entity_poly.entity_id
_entity_poly.type
_entity_poly.pdbx_seq_one_letter_code
_entity_poly.pdbx_strand_id
1 'polypeptide(L)'
;MARRHLIINCDRKTRVPDGTDRQRGAKIMNLNLRSVKSMTVLVIILAMLALVGTVALAQSDGNAFVRFVHVIPGASAVDVFIDGQLTLSNLAVGEASGYITIPSGPHELTVTRTGLSTALWQQGINPPEGAEITLVAASTEPLNFLIFNDNLDPIQLGNARLTAINAIAGGPALDILLPNGNVAFGNLQFNQPFGTFDLPAFVLDMSINQAGSQDTLTTTGPLRLNSSISYMLVVYGAAENPQSLLLSAPTRTNSADTLVQILHAADGVEAVDVFLDEMLIAPALGFGDETGYFRLPNGDYNVTLNAAGSDETVGQTTLSLNGGLAFAAAINTEDGLAFNTFVDDLSGIDSNTPQLNFINLVDDKATASFTLENGTSLGDAIAFGEASGTVTIAPSVQTASLTVDIGGSSSSLDLPAQTLYGGVFYNVVALGSGDAPFPQVHFDAATIAHSIGSAPGVTNVAVAQAETATNSTEENTTTSDTDSQVVAAESDQVVAASAEVAQAQPAATEEPEAQVVPAPTEAQVVPAPTQPPAPQEDPLPTARIALDPGVNLQLRQFPSADALSLGLAPSGTILNVRGRAGAPIDQITGEELDPNFVDPATLLAENEDLVPAETWLNVDYLTPDGGVINAWINAEFVDVRDPDGERLRLADIVTLPSNQPGEARNTDITPPPVPEDRVTVVVTNLNPGVNLNLRRTRGTDGESIARLPLNTVLDFLGISGDGEWIFVRYTPPQGGTITGWVSANFAQLQLNGNNTNVENLDARGLLVITPDDARGELRQGAAPPPAPTVDPLANAIIAEVAIDPGANLHLRRNADPNSESLALIPSATRLVVTARTDDGEWLATTFEGLDGWIASGFVRLTLNNQAINIEDVPTADQ
;
A
#
# COMPACT_ATOMS: atom_id res chain seq x y z
N MET A 1 61.41 -16.48 57.13
CA MET A 1 62.54 -15.52 57.23
C MET A 1 62.07 -14.21 56.61
N ALA A 2 62.55 -12.99 56.88
CA ALA A 2 63.17 -12.32 58.03
C ALA A 2 63.86 -11.04 57.48
N ARG A 3 63.40 -9.83 57.88
CA ARG A 3 64.03 -8.49 57.66
C ARG A 3 64.01 -8.00 56.18
N ARG A 4 63.51 -6.80 55.85
CA ARG A 4 63.88 -5.39 56.21
C ARG A 4 65.18 -4.88 55.58
N HIS A 5 65.08 -3.82 54.78
CA HIS A 5 65.63 -2.43 54.89
C HIS A 5 65.44 -1.74 53.51
N LEU A 6 65.02 -0.47 53.37
CA LEU A 6 65.64 0.81 53.79
C LEU A 6 64.54 1.80 54.34
N ILE A 7 64.69 3.05 54.84
CA ILE A 7 65.76 4.08 54.99
C ILE A 7 65.97 4.97 53.72
N ILE A 8 65.92 6.33 53.72
CA ILE A 8 65.82 7.34 54.79
C ILE A 8 65.29 8.74 54.30
N ASN A 9 64.58 9.51 55.17
CA ASN A 9 64.38 10.98 55.25
C ASN A 9 63.87 11.82 54.02
N CYS A 10 63.34 13.06 54.13
CA CYS A 10 63.37 14.07 55.22
C CYS A 10 62.16 15.07 55.22
N ASP A 11 61.93 15.72 56.39
CA ASP A 11 61.28 17.03 56.76
C ASP A 11 60.55 17.88 55.65
N ARG A 12 59.45 18.67 55.88
CA ARG A 12 59.07 19.46 57.08
C ARG A 12 57.61 20.03 57.07
N LYS A 13 56.91 19.92 58.21
CA LYS A 13 55.81 20.75 58.85
C LYS A 13 55.07 21.83 58.02
N THR A 14 53.75 22.00 58.15
CA THR A 14 53.09 22.81 59.23
C THR A 14 51.90 22.11 59.96
N ARG A 15 50.96 22.83 60.61
CA ARG A 15 50.52 22.53 62.00
C ARG A 15 49.05 22.88 62.36
N VAL A 16 48.46 22.08 63.27
CA VAL A 16 47.17 22.26 64.00
C VAL A 16 47.19 23.44 65.00
N PRO A 17 46.01 23.97 65.41
CA PRO A 17 45.42 23.66 66.75
C PRO A 17 43.86 23.55 66.71
N ASP A 18 43.08 23.30 67.79
CA ASP A 18 43.16 22.49 69.03
C ASP A 18 41.77 22.62 69.75
N GLY A 19 41.39 21.73 70.68
CA GLY A 19 40.23 21.98 71.58
C GLY A 19 39.37 20.79 72.06
N THR A 20 39.72 20.22 73.24
CA THR A 20 38.86 19.87 74.41
C THR A 20 37.41 19.31 74.27
N ASP A 21 36.86 18.48 75.17
CA ASP A 21 37.34 17.52 76.20
C ASP A 21 36.10 16.66 76.65
N ARG A 22 36.32 15.54 77.35
CA ARG A 22 35.40 14.59 78.04
C ARG A 22 33.89 14.96 78.15
N GLN A 23 32.95 14.00 78.12
CA GLN A 23 32.67 13.02 79.19
C GLN A 23 31.64 11.95 78.73
N ARG A 24 31.64 10.77 79.40
CA ARG A 24 30.38 10.29 80.05
C ARG A 24 29.58 9.16 79.39
N GLY A 25 30.04 7.91 79.53
CA GLY A 25 29.33 6.70 79.10
C GLY A 25 27.88 6.51 79.59
N ALA A 26 27.17 5.60 78.89
CA ALA A 26 25.73 5.37 78.99
C ALA A 26 25.24 4.73 80.31
N LYS A 27 23.96 4.94 80.62
CA LYS A 27 23.18 4.05 81.49
C LYS A 27 21.69 4.05 81.11
N ILE A 28 21.09 2.86 81.07
CA ILE A 28 19.69 2.62 80.66
C ILE A 28 18.74 2.89 81.83
N MET A 29 17.58 3.51 81.56
CA MET A 29 16.36 3.26 82.35
C MET A 29 15.09 3.49 81.52
N ASN A 30 14.12 2.56 81.61
CA ASN A 30 12.87 2.60 80.85
C ASN A 30 11.86 3.59 81.44
N LEU A 31 11.10 4.28 80.58
CA LEU A 31 9.83 4.92 80.96
C LEU A 31 8.64 4.18 80.32
N ASN A 32 7.50 4.17 81.01
CA ASN A 32 6.40 3.24 80.72
C ASN A 32 5.49 3.66 79.56
N LEU A 33 5.19 2.70 78.68
CA LEU A 33 4.07 2.77 77.73
C LEU A 33 2.73 2.71 78.48
N ARG A 34 2.00 3.84 78.59
CA ARG A 34 0.55 3.88 78.93
C ARG A 34 -0.15 5.24 78.74
N SER A 35 0.10 5.93 77.61
CA SER A 35 -0.77 7.05 77.16
C SER A 35 -0.63 7.37 75.66
N VAL A 36 0.60 7.28 75.13
CA VAL A 36 0.98 7.83 73.82
C VAL A 36 0.39 7.09 72.59
N LYS A 37 -0.18 5.89 72.76
CA LYS A 37 -0.57 5.00 71.65
C LYS A 37 -1.59 5.60 70.67
N SER A 38 -2.53 6.45 71.08
CA SER A 38 -3.50 7.03 70.15
C SER A 38 -2.89 8.13 69.25
N MET A 39 -1.91 8.89 69.74
CA MET A 39 -1.37 10.02 68.99
C MET A 39 -0.26 9.61 68.02
N THR A 40 0.57 8.61 68.37
CA THR A 40 1.55 8.06 67.42
C THR A 40 0.87 7.26 66.30
N VAL A 41 -0.24 6.56 66.58
CA VAL A 41 -1.01 5.87 65.52
C VAL A 41 -1.64 6.87 64.56
N LEU A 42 -2.19 7.99 65.04
CA LEU A 42 -2.72 9.02 64.15
C LEU A 42 -1.63 9.65 63.26
N VAL A 43 -0.45 9.94 63.82
CA VAL A 43 0.68 10.49 63.04
C VAL A 43 1.25 9.47 62.04
N ILE A 44 1.32 8.18 62.40
CA ILE A 44 1.76 7.14 61.46
C ILE A 44 0.71 6.91 60.36
N ILE A 45 -0.59 6.97 60.66
CA ILE A 45 -1.64 6.89 59.64
C ILE A 45 -1.61 8.12 58.73
N LEU A 46 -1.38 9.33 59.25
CA LEU A 46 -1.21 10.52 58.40
C LEU A 46 0.06 10.44 57.54
N ALA A 47 1.15 9.90 58.07
CA ALA A 47 2.38 9.67 57.31
C ALA A 47 2.24 8.55 56.25
N MET A 48 1.40 7.53 56.50
CA MET A 48 1.06 6.52 55.50
C MET A 48 0.10 7.06 54.43
N LEU A 49 -0.85 7.93 54.79
CA LEU A 49 -1.71 8.62 53.80
C LEU A 49 -0.90 9.61 52.95
N ALA A 50 0.10 10.28 53.53
CA ALA A 50 1.04 11.14 52.81
C ALA A 50 2.15 10.36 52.06
N LEU A 51 2.19 9.04 52.22
CA LEU A 51 3.03 8.13 51.42
C LEU A 51 2.21 7.15 50.58
N VAL A 52 0.94 7.51 50.28
CA VAL A 52 0.43 7.28 48.93
C VAL A 52 1.10 8.32 48.05
N GLY A 53 2.39 8.09 47.75
CA GLY A 53 2.96 8.68 46.56
C GLY A 53 2.10 8.22 45.39
N THR A 54 1.73 9.13 44.50
CA THR A 54 1.20 8.75 43.20
C THR A 54 2.28 7.92 42.51
N VAL A 55 2.16 6.61 42.64
CA VAL A 55 2.53 5.73 41.55
C VAL A 55 1.71 6.27 40.39
N ALA A 56 2.37 7.02 39.51
CA ALA A 56 2.00 6.93 38.12
C ALA A 56 2.12 5.44 37.80
N LEU A 57 0.98 4.74 37.91
CA LEU A 57 0.60 3.89 36.80
C LEU A 57 0.94 4.73 35.58
N ALA A 58 1.78 4.22 34.68
CA ALA A 58 1.83 4.84 33.37
C ALA A 58 0.37 4.91 32.93
N GLN A 59 -0.15 6.14 32.82
CA GLN A 59 -1.24 6.33 31.89
C GLN A 59 -0.62 5.80 30.60
N SER A 60 -1.34 4.94 29.89
CA SER A 60 -1.06 4.83 28.47
C SER A 60 -1.06 6.27 27.97
N ASP A 61 0.11 6.76 27.58
CA ASP A 61 0.19 8.05 26.91
C ASP A 61 -0.68 7.84 25.68
N GLY A 62 -1.82 8.51 25.67
CA GLY A 62 -3.00 8.07 24.92
C GLY A 62 -2.78 8.28 23.45
N ASN A 63 -2.04 7.37 22.83
CA ASN A 63 -1.30 7.53 21.59
C ASN A 63 -1.68 6.44 20.58
N ALA A 64 -1.34 6.68 19.32
CA ALA A 64 -1.36 5.70 18.25
C ALA A 64 -0.01 5.72 17.51
N PHE A 65 0.26 4.66 16.76
CA PHE A 65 1.48 4.49 15.98
C PHE A 65 1.11 4.43 14.50
N VAL A 66 1.62 5.39 13.72
CA VAL A 66 1.30 5.53 12.30
C VAL A 66 2.53 5.33 11.43
N ARG A 67 2.45 4.43 10.46
CA ARG A 67 3.45 4.24 9.41
C ARG A 67 2.86 4.69 8.08
N PHE A 68 3.62 5.45 7.29
CA PHE A 68 3.21 5.85 5.95
C PHE A 68 3.96 5.06 4.89
N VAL A 69 3.30 4.80 3.77
CA VAL A 69 3.81 4.04 2.62
C VAL A 69 3.35 4.76 1.37
N HIS A 70 4.24 5.03 0.42
CA HIS A 70 3.90 5.66 -0.85
C HIS A 70 4.18 4.72 -2.00
N VAL A 71 3.15 4.29 -2.72
CA VAL A 71 3.23 3.28 -3.78
C VAL A 71 2.38 3.65 -5.01
N ILE A 72 1.95 4.91 -5.13
CA ILE A 72 1.26 5.41 -6.33
C ILE A 72 2.25 5.39 -7.52
N PRO A 73 2.01 4.58 -8.59
CA PRO A 73 2.95 4.45 -9.69
C PRO A 73 3.20 5.79 -10.41
N GLY A 74 4.47 6.15 -10.60
CA GLY A 74 4.86 7.37 -11.32
C GLY A 74 4.66 8.69 -10.58
N ALA A 75 4.27 8.67 -9.30
CA ALA A 75 4.13 9.87 -8.50
C ALA A 75 5.50 10.44 -8.05
N SER A 76 5.55 11.75 -7.77
CA SER A 76 6.67 12.38 -7.07
C SER A 76 6.76 11.93 -5.61
N ALA A 77 7.92 12.13 -4.97
CA ALA A 77 8.03 12.03 -3.52
C ALA A 77 7.14 13.08 -2.80
N VAL A 78 6.69 12.72 -1.59
CA VAL A 78 5.72 13.51 -0.81
C VAL A 78 6.25 13.86 0.58
N ASP A 79 5.79 15.00 1.08
CA ASP A 79 5.96 15.44 2.46
C ASP A 79 4.62 15.27 3.20
N VAL A 80 4.66 14.70 4.41
CA VAL A 80 3.46 14.42 5.22
C VAL A 80 3.46 15.31 6.45
N PHE A 81 2.41 16.11 6.57
CA PHE A 81 2.12 16.96 7.71
C PHE A 81 1.02 16.34 8.56
N ILE A 82 1.21 16.33 9.88
CA ILE A 82 0.16 15.97 10.85
C ILE A 82 -0.12 17.21 11.69
N ASP A 83 -1.39 17.64 11.73
CA ASP A 83 -1.86 18.87 12.38
C ASP A 83 -1.04 20.13 12.00
N GLY A 84 -0.59 20.19 10.73
CA GLY A 84 0.24 21.29 10.21
C GLY A 84 1.74 21.22 10.57
N GLN A 85 2.22 20.12 11.15
CA GLN A 85 3.65 19.90 11.46
C GLN A 85 4.26 18.91 10.47
N LEU A 86 5.35 19.30 9.80
CA LEU A 86 6.11 18.41 8.92
C LEU A 86 6.63 17.22 9.73
N THR A 87 6.21 16.02 9.35
CA THR A 87 6.38 14.80 10.16
C THR A 87 7.09 13.69 9.38
N LEU A 88 6.90 13.66 8.06
CA LEU A 88 7.79 13.03 7.09
C LEU A 88 8.14 14.00 5.97
N SER A 89 9.34 13.87 5.43
CA SER A 89 9.85 14.62 4.30
C SER A 89 10.52 13.69 3.29
N ASN A 90 10.25 13.88 2.00
CA ASN A 90 10.79 13.06 0.90
C ASN A 90 10.51 11.55 1.07
N LEU A 91 9.24 11.18 1.27
CA LEU A 91 8.79 9.79 1.15
C LEU A 91 8.57 9.48 -0.35
N ALA A 92 9.44 8.68 -0.96
CA ALA A 92 9.38 8.35 -2.39
C ALA A 92 8.51 7.12 -2.71
N VAL A 93 8.22 6.91 -4.00
CA VAL A 93 7.42 5.77 -4.46
C VAL A 93 8.21 4.47 -4.29
N GLY A 94 7.62 3.50 -3.59
CA GLY A 94 8.26 2.26 -3.17
C GLY A 94 8.84 2.30 -1.76
N GLU A 95 8.74 3.43 -1.04
CA GLU A 95 9.26 3.60 0.31
C GLU A 95 8.17 3.55 1.39
N ALA A 96 8.63 3.35 2.64
CA ALA A 96 7.82 3.40 3.84
C ALA A 96 8.58 4.04 5.00
N SER A 97 7.87 4.68 5.92
CA SER A 97 8.44 5.24 7.14
C SER A 97 8.60 4.21 8.26
N GLY A 98 9.35 4.58 9.31
CA GLY A 98 9.14 4.01 10.65
C GLY A 98 7.76 4.36 11.21
N TYR A 99 7.41 3.81 12.39
CA TYR A 99 6.19 4.19 13.09
C TYR A 99 6.38 5.52 13.83
N ILE A 100 5.68 6.55 13.38
CA ILE A 100 5.57 7.82 14.10
C ILE A 100 4.60 7.64 15.27
N THR A 101 5.02 8.07 16.46
CA THR A 101 4.14 8.15 17.62
C THR A 101 3.33 9.45 17.56
N ILE A 102 2.01 9.32 17.55
CA ILE A 102 1.07 10.45 17.59
C ILE A 102 0.10 10.28 18.77
N PRO A 103 -0.60 11.33 19.23
CA PRO A 103 -1.73 11.16 20.13
C PRO A 103 -2.84 10.29 19.49
N SER A 104 -3.79 9.85 20.31
CA SER A 104 -4.99 9.16 19.86
C SER A 104 -6.19 10.10 19.84
N GLY A 105 -7.17 9.79 18.99
CA GLY A 105 -8.24 10.70 18.62
C GLY A 105 -7.99 11.38 17.27
N PRO A 106 -8.67 12.50 16.98
CA PRO A 106 -8.73 13.06 15.64
C PRO A 106 -7.48 13.88 15.28
N HIS A 107 -6.87 13.55 14.14
CA HIS A 107 -5.74 14.27 13.54
C HIS A 107 -6.02 14.62 12.08
N GLU A 108 -5.50 15.76 11.62
CA GLU A 108 -5.52 16.14 10.22
C GLU A 108 -4.21 15.76 9.53
N LEU A 109 -4.28 14.93 8.50
CA LEU A 109 -3.18 14.72 7.56
C LEU A 109 -3.31 15.73 6.42
N THR A 110 -2.24 16.47 6.16
CA THR A 110 -2.05 17.23 4.91
C THR A 110 -0.82 16.64 4.20
N VAL A 111 -0.93 16.35 2.91
CA VAL A 111 0.19 15.83 2.11
C VAL A 111 0.51 16.79 0.99
N THR A 112 1.78 17.12 0.81
CA THR A 112 2.28 17.97 -0.29
C THR A 112 3.31 17.20 -1.13
N ARG A 113 3.69 17.72 -2.30
CA ARG A 113 4.90 17.27 -2.98
C ARG A 113 6.12 17.77 -2.21
N THR A 114 7.18 16.98 -2.15
CA THR A 114 8.39 17.32 -1.37
C THR A 114 8.92 18.72 -1.64
N GLY A 115 9.14 19.48 -0.56
CA GLY A 115 9.62 20.86 -0.60
C GLY A 115 8.59 21.91 -1.01
N LEU A 116 7.34 21.54 -1.32
CA LEU A 116 6.26 22.46 -1.67
C LEU A 116 5.22 22.57 -0.54
N SER A 117 4.54 23.72 -0.49
CA SER A 117 3.50 24.03 0.51
C SER A 117 2.06 23.76 0.04
N THR A 118 1.86 23.45 -1.25
CA THR A 118 0.54 23.16 -1.82
C THR A 118 0.10 21.74 -1.43
N ALA A 119 -1.05 21.64 -0.74
CA ALA A 119 -1.65 20.36 -0.41
C ALA A 119 -2.16 19.64 -1.69
N LEU A 120 -1.69 18.41 -1.88
CA LEU A 120 -2.20 17.47 -2.89
C LEU A 120 -3.52 16.86 -2.44
N TRP A 121 -3.61 16.47 -1.16
CA TRP A 121 -4.86 16.11 -0.50
C TRP A 121 -4.80 16.37 1.01
N GLN A 122 -5.97 16.30 1.65
CA GLN A 122 -6.11 16.31 3.11
C GLN A 122 -6.99 15.13 3.55
N GLN A 123 -6.70 14.55 4.71
CA GLN A 123 -7.40 13.38 5.24
C GLN A 123 -7.48 13.41 6.76
N GLY A 124 -8.68 13.44 7.30
CA GLY A 124 -8.89 13.22 8.74
C GLY A 124 -8.70 11.75 9.10
N ILE A 125 -7.90 11.48 10.13
CA ILE A 125 -7.80 10.16 10.78
C ILE A 125 -8.25 10.27 12.23
N ASN A 126 -8.70 9.15 12.81
CA ASN A 126 -9.09 9.10 14.22
C ASN A 126 -8.69 7.75 14.86
N PRO A 127 -7.38 7.44 14.92
CA PRO A 127 -6.92 6.19 15.52
C PRO A 127 -7.21 6.15 17.03
N PRO A 128 -7.69 5.01 17.56
CA PRO A 128 -7.86 4.84 19.00
C PRO A 128 -6.52 4.63 19.71
N GLU A 129 -6.55 4.76 21.04
CA GLU A 129 -5.43 4.49 21.94
C GLU A 129 -4.86 3.07 21.72
N GLY A 130 -3.55 2.97 21.53
CA GLY A 130 -2.84 1.72 21.28
C GLY A 130 -2.96 1.15 19.87
N ALA A 131 -3.56 1.88 18.91
CA ALA A 131 -3.63 1.41 17.52
C ALA A 131 -2.29 1.52 16.80
N GLU A 132 -1.85 0.44 16.17
CA GLU A 132 -0.80 0.45 15.16
C GLU A 132 -1.44 0.36 13.76
N ILE A 133 -1.19 1.36 12.90
CA ILE A 133 -1.76 1.43 11.56
C ILE A 133 -0.73 1.80 10.49
N THR A 134 -0.86 1.17 9.33
CA THR A 134 -0.11 1.48 8.11
C THR A 134 -1.03 2.18 7.12
N LEU A 135 -0.62 3.37 6.69
CA LEU A 135 -1.32 4.29 5.79
C LEU A 135 -0.65 4.24 4.41
N VAL A 136 -1.35 3.70 3.41
CA VAL A 136 -0.78 3.39 2.09
C VAL A 136 -1.39 4.29 1.02
N ALA A 137 -0.59 5.19 0.45
CA ALA A 137 -0.98 5.98 -0.71
C ALA A 137 -0.83 5.09 -1.96
N ALA A 138 -1.96 4.66 -2.52
CA ALA A 138 -2.03 3.59 -3.52
C ALA A 138 -2.89 3.92 -4.76
N SER A 139 -3.68 4.99 -4.72
CA SER A 139 -4.53 5.45 -5.83
C SER A 139 -4.46 6.97 -5.96
N THR A 140 -4.66 7.47 -7.18
CA THR A 140 -5.00 8.88 -7.43
C THR A 140 -6.50 9.13 -7.38
N GLU A 141 -7.32 8.08 -7.43
CA GLU A 141 -8.78 8.16 -7.43
C GLU A 141 -9.39 7.13 -6.45
N PRO A 142 -9.92 7.56 -5.29
CA PRO A 142 -9.64 8.85 -4.65
C PRO A 142 -8.17 8.93 -4.23
N LEU A 143 -7.55 10.11 -4.33
CA LEU A 143 -6.21 10.37 -3.79
C LEU A 143 -6.28 10.43 -2.25
N ASN A 144 -5.92 9.32 -1.59
CA ASN A 144 -5.87 9.21 -0.13
C ASN A 144 -4.90 8.12 0.34
N PHE A 145 -4.71 8.05 1.66
CA PHE A 145 -4.15 6.87 2.32
C PHE A 145 -5.24 5.83 2.60
N LEU A 146 -5.03 4.61 2.11
CA LEU A 146 -5.70 3.40 2.58
C LEU A 146 -5.20 3.06 3.99
N ILE A 147 -6.08 2.70 4.93
CA ILE A 147 -5.71 2.45 6.33
C ILE A 147 -5.83 0.96 6.64
N PHE A 148 -4.69 0.34 6.95
CA PHE A 148 -4.60 -1.05 7.42
C PHE A 148 -4.19 -1.08 8.89
N ASN A 149 -4.79 -1.96 9.69
CA ASN A 149 -4.35 -2.18 11.07
C ASN A 149 -3.23 -3.22 11.08
N ASP A 150 -2.13 -2.93 11.76
CA ASP A 150 -1.03 -3.87 11.97
C ASP A 150 -1.30 -4.76 13.18
N ASN A 151 -0.86 -6.03 13.11
CA ASN A 151 -1.03 -6.99 14.19
C ASN A 151 0.30 -7.26 14.89
N LEU A 152 0.71 -6.34 15.76
CA LEU A 152 1.96 -6.46 16.52
C LEU A 152 1.81 -7.26 17.83
N ASP A 153 0.71 -7.99 18.02
CA ASP A 153 0.51 -8.83 19.21
C ASP A 153 1.62 -9.89 19.36
N PRO A 154 2.08 -10.20 20.60
CA PRO A 154 3.21 -11.08 20.82
C PRO A 154 3.09 -12.46 20.18
N ILE A 155 4.08 -12.85 19.39
CA ILE A 155 4.23 -14.20 18.84
C ILE A 155 5.21 -15.05 19.67
N GLN A 156 5.22 -16.35 19.41
CA GLN A 156 6.24 -17.23 19.97
C GLN A 156 7.61 -16.90 19.34
N LEU A 157 8.68 -16.94 20.12
CA LEU A 157 10.04 -17.00 19.59
C LEU A 157 10.16 -18.18 18.62
N GLY A 158 11.02 -18.03 17.60
CA GLY A 158 11.16 -18.97 16.49
C GLY A 158 10.12 -18.83 15.39
N ASN A 159 9.14 -17.92 15.55
CA ASN A 159 8.15 -17.60 14.53
C ASN A 159 8.27 -16.14 14.05
N ALA A 160 7.96 -15.93 12.78
CA ALA A 160 7.62 -14.65 12.17
C ALA A 160 6.11 -14.56 11.95
N ARG A 161 5.55 -13.35 11.82
CA ARG A 161 4.18 -13.12 11.36
C ARG A 161 4.20 -12.56 9.94
N LEU A 162 3.29 -13.00 9.06
CA LEU A 162 3.18 -12.52 7.68
C LEU A 162 1.73 -12.21 7.29
N THR A 163 1.51 -11.07 6.64
CA THR A 163 0.28 -10.70 5.94
C THR A 163 0.61 -10.15 4.55
N ALA A 164 -0.40 -10.03 3.69
CA ALA A 164 -0.27 -9.41 2.37
C ALA A 164 -1.42 -8.45 2.08
N ILE A 165 -1.14 -7.38 1.32
CA ILE A 165 -2.12 -6.44 0.76
C ILE A 165 -1.88 -6.25 -0.74
N ASN A 166 -2.96 -6.09 -1.49
CA ASN A 166 -2.90 -5.61 -2.87
C ASN A 166 -3.19 -4.10 -2.87
N ALA A 167 -2.21 -3.32 -3.35
CA ALA A 167 -2.24 -1.87 -3.48
C ALA A 167 -2.29 -1.41 -4.95
N ILE A 168 -2.55 -2.32 -5.90
CA ILE A 168 -2.73 -1.98 -7.32
C ILE A 168 -4.15 -1.48 -7.54
N ALA A 169 -4.34 -0.16 -7.49
CA ALA A 169 -5.64 0.47 -7.76
C ALA A 169 -6.12 0.15 -9.19
N GLY A 170 -7.36 -0.33 -9.32
CA GLY A 170 -7.95 -0.73 -10.60
C GLY A 170 -7.38 -2.02 -11.22
N GLY A 171 -6.37 -2.64 -10.61
CA GLY A 171 -5.81 -3.91 -11.06
C GLY A 171 -6.71 -5.12 -10.72
N PRO A 172 -6.37 -6.30 -11.26
CA PRO A 172 -7.07 -7.53 -10.91
C PRO A 172 -6.77 -7.95 -9.47
N ALA A 173 -7.60 -8.86 -8.95
CA ALA A 173 -7.25 -9.61 -7.75
C ALA A 173 -6.02 -10.48 -8.02
N LEU A 174 -5.20 -10.73 -6.99
CA LEU A 174 -3.96 -11.49 -7.10
C LEU A 174 -4.02 -12.80 -6.31
N ASP A 175 -3.41 -13.85 -6.83
CA ASP A 175 -3.01 -15.02 -6.04
C ASP A 175 -1.50 -14.90 -5.76
N ILE A 176 -1.10 -15.08 -4.50
CA ILE A 176 0.31 -15.19 -4.10
C ILE A 176 0.56 -16.64 -3.71
N LEU A 177 1.52 -17.30 -4.36
CA LEU A 177 1.76 -18.73 -4.27
C LEU A 177 3.12 -19.05 -3.65
N LEU A 178 3.16 -20.15 -2.89
CA LEU A 178 4.37 -20.78 -2.39
C LEU A 178 5.14 -21.48 -3.54
N PRO A 179 6.44 -21.79 -3.38
CA PRO A 179 7.25 -22.44 -4.43
C PRO A 179 6.78 -23.84 -4.86
N ASN A 180 5.80 -24.42 -4.15
CA ASN A 180 5.17 -25.70 -4.47
C ASN A 180 3.85 -25.55 -5.26
N GLY A 181 3.48 -24.34 -5.68
CA GLY A 181 2.26 -24.05 -6.42
C GLY A 181 0.98 -23.98 -5.60
N ASN A 182 1.05 -24.06 -4.26
CA ASN A 182 -0.11 -23.80 -3.41
C ASN A 182 -0.26 -22.30 -3.16
N VAL A 183 -1.49 -21.80 -3.26
CA VAL A 183 -1.85 -20.42 -2.92
C VAL A 183 -1.67 -20.17 -1.41
N ALA A 184 -0.89 -19.16 -1.05
CA ALA A 184 -0.71 -18.65 0.31
C ALA A 184 -1.74 -17.55 0.63
N PHE A 185 -1.90 -16.59 -0.27
CA PHE A 185 -2.86 -15.50 -0.19
C PHE A 185 -3.68 -15.50 -1.47
N GLY A 186 -4.95 -15.88 -1.40
CA GLY A 186 -5.80 -16.12 -2.57
C GLY A 186 -6.81 -15.01 -2.85
N ASN A 187 -7.02 -14.68 -4.12
CA ASN A 187 -8.00 -13.71 -4.58
C ASN A 187 -7.90 -12.35 -3.82
N LEU A 188 -6.67 -11.87 -3.64
CA LEU A 188 -6.31 -10.68 -2.87
C LEU A 188 -6.78 -9.41 -3.61
N GLN A 189 -7.90 -8.86 -3.15
CA GLN A 189 -8.51 -7.65 -3.73
C GLN A 189 -7.69 -6.41 -3.37
N PHE A 190 -7.71 -5.40 -4.25
CA PHE A 190 -7.26 -4.06 -3.93
C PHE A 190 -7.89 -3.56 -2.62
N ASN A 191 -7.10 -2.92 -1.76
CA ASN A 191 -7.55 -2.35 -0.48
C ASN A 191 -8.20 -3.38 0.48
N GLN A 192 -7.82 -4.66 0.42
CA GLN A 192 -8.23 -5.68 1.39
C GLN A 192 -7.01 -6.46 1.92
N PRO A 193 -6.74 -6.46 3.23
CA PRO A 193 -5.73 -7.35 3.80
C PRO A 193 -6.29 -8.78 3.91
N PHE A 194 -5.49 -9.78 3.57
CA PHE A 194 -5.92 -11.18 3.65
C PHE A 194 -6.13 -11.67 5.09
N GLY A 195 -5.23 -11.25 5.99
CA GLY A 195 -5.10 -11.78 7.34
C GLY A 195 -3.67 -12.22 7.65
N THR A 196 -3.36 -12.37 8.93
CA THR A 196 -1.99 -12.64 9.42
C THR A 196 -1.79 -14.12 9.76
N PHE A 197 -0.67 -14.68 9.31
CA PHE A 197 -0.21 -16.02 9.64
C PHE A 197 1.05 -15.98 10.49
N ASP A 198 1.11 -16.80 11.53
CA ASP A 198 2.34 -17.02 12.31
C ASP A 198 3.04 -18.26 11.74
N LEU A 199 4.23 -18.09 11.19
CA LEU A 199 5.05 -19.10 10.51
C LEU A 199 6.38 -19.27 11.26
N PRO A 200 7.04 -20.45 11.24
CA PRO A 200 8.43 -20.56 11.72
C PRO A 200 9.37 -19.59 10.98
N ALA A 201 10.52 -19.25 11.55
CA ALA A 201 11.56 -18.49 10.85
C ALA A 201 12.16 -19.32 9.69
N PHE A 202 12.14 -18.79 8.47
CA PHE A 202 12.67 -19.44 7.25
C PHE A 202 12.86 -18.45 6.10
N VAL A 203 13.57 -18.87 5.04
CA VAL A 203 13.59 -18.15 3.76
C VAL A 203 12.39 -18.59 2.91
N LEU A 204 11.62 -17.63 2.41
CA LEU A 204 10.41 -17.84 1.63
C LEU A 204 10.42 -17.04 0.32
N ASP A 205 10.54 -17.73 -0.80
CA ASP A 205 10.25 -17.19 -2.12
C ASP A 205 8.73 -17.32 -2.41
N MET A 206 8.11 -16.32 -3.04
CA MET A 206 6.72 -16.41 -3.53
C MET A 206 6.59 -15.91 -4.97
N SER A 207 5.67 -16.51 -5.72
CA SER A 207 5.22 -15.98 -7.00
C SER A 207 3.91 -15.21 -6.84
N ILE A 208 3.73 -14.15 -7.61
CA ILE A 208 2.53 -13.33 -7.65
C ILE A 208 1.91 -13.50 -9.03
N ASN A 209 0.68 -14.02 -9.05
CA ASN A 209 -0.10 -14.30 -10.24
C ASN A 209 -1.38 -13.44 -10.23
N GLN A 210 -2.01 -13.23 -11.39
CA GLN A 210 -3.42 -12.83 -11.41
C GLN A 210 -4.28 -13.95 -10.80
N ALA A 211 -5.29 -13.61 -10.00
CA ALA A 211 -6.11 -14.59 -9.31
C ALA A 211 -6.80 -15.56 -10.29
N GLY A 212 -6.66 -16.86 -10.04
CA GLY A 212 -7.11 -17.94 -10.92
C GLY A 212 -6.22 -18.21 -12.13
N SER A 213 -5.18 -17.42 -12.39
CA SER A 213 -4.19 -17.67 -13.45
C SER A 213 -3.03 -18.54 -12.96
N GLN A 214 -2.45 -19.31 -13.89
CA GLN A 214 -1.19 -20.02 -13.67
C GLN A 214 0.03 -19.16 -14.06
N ASP A 215 -0.19 -18.05 -14.77
CA ASP A 215 0.88 -17.17 -15.24
C ASP A 215 1.37 -16.26 -14.11
N THR A 216 2.69 -16.30 -13.87
CA THR A 216 3.37 -15.46 -12.88
C THR A 216 3.68 -14.09 -13.46
N LEU A 217 3.15 -13.05 -12.80
CA LEU A 217 3.39 -11.64 -13.13
C LEU A 217 4.75 -11.17 -12.58
N THR A 218 5.07 -11.54 -11.33
CA THR A 218 6.36 -11.26 -10.70
C THR A 218 6.67 -12.26 -9.58
N THR A 219 7.87 -12.21 -9.01
CA THR A 219 8.24 -12.95 -7.78
C THR A 219 8.79 -12.00 -6.72
N THR A 220 8.63 -12.36 -5.46
CA THR A 220 9.11 -11.54 -4.32
C THR A 220 10.63 -11.56 -4.13
N GLY A 221 11.32 -12.46 -4.82
CA GLY A 221 12.64 -12.93 -4.39
C GLY A 221 12.60 -13.68 -3.05
N PRO A 222 13.76 -14.08 -2.51
CA PRO A 222 13.87 -14.81 -1.25
C PRO A 222 13.63 -13.88 -0.05
N LEU A 223 12.48 -14.01 0.61
CA LEU A 223 12.16 -13.23 1.80
C LEU A 223 12.70 -13.92 3.06
N ARG A 224 13.61 -13.26 3.79
CA ARG A 224 14.10 -13.74 5.10
C ARG A 224 13.08 -13.40 6.18
N LEU A 225 12.32 -14.40 6.64
CA LEU A 225 11.36 -14.23 7.72
C LEU A 225 12.03 -14.51 9.07
N ASN A 226 12.42 -13.45 9.77
CA ASN A 226 13.11 -13.49 11.06
C ASN A 226 12.11 -13.55 12.22
N SER A 227 12.52 -14.16 13.33
CA SER A 227 11.70 -14.33 14.53
C SER A 227 11.30 -12.99 15.16
N SER A 228 10.11 -12.95 15.77
CA SER A 228 9.59 -11.79 16.51
C SER A 228 9.38 -10.53 15.65
N ILE A 229 9.23 -10.71 14.33
CA ILE A 229 8.88 -9.66 13.38
C ILE A 229 7.53 -9.99 12.72
N SER A 230 6.68 -8.97 12.57
CA SER A 230 5.48 -8.98 11.73
C SER A 230 5.78 -8.29 10.40
N TYR A 231 5.56 -9.02 9.31
CA TYR A 231 5.81 -8.60 7.94
C TYR A 231 4.50 -8.32 7.20
N MET A 232 4.47 -7.26 6.39
CA MET A 232 3.39 -6.95 5.46
C MET A 232 3.95 -6.87 4.04
N LEU A 233 3.58 -7.84 3.20
CA LEU A 233 3.88 -7.83 1.77
C LEU A 233 2.90 -6.92 1.03
N VAL A 234 3.39 -5.75 0.60
CA VAL A 234 2.63 -4.79 -0.20
C VAL A 234 2.92 -5.07 -1.67
N VAL A 235 1.91 -5.53 -2.42
CA VAL A 235 2.02 -5.66 -3.88
C VAL A 235 1.45 -4.40 -4.54
N TYR A 236 2.26 -3.74 -5.37
CA TYR A 236 1.95 -2.43 -5.96
C TYR A 236 2.48 -2.33 -7.40
N GLY A 237 2.46 -1.13 -8.00
CA GLY A 237 2.93 -0.92 -9.38
C GLY A 237 1.78 -1.04 -10.40
N ALA A 238 2.12 -1.38 -11.64
CA ALA A 238 1.14 -1.63 -12.70
C ALA A 238 0.61 -3.07 -12.64
N ALA A 239 -0.62 -3.30 -13.08
CA ALA A 239 -1.24 -4.63 -13.04
C ALA A 239 -0.45 -5.70 -13.83
N GLU A 240 0.09 -5.34 -15.00
CA GLU A 240 0.87 -6.23 -15.88
C GLU A 240 2.34 -6.39 -15.46
N ASN A 241 2.85 -5.49 -14.59
CA ASN A 241 4.21 -5.53 -14.06
C ASN A 241 4.21 -5.10 -12.58
N PRO A 242 3.67 -5.95 -11.69
CA PRO A 242 3.59 -5.65 -10.27
C PRO A 242 4.98 -5.67 -9.62
N GLN A 243 5.13 -4.91 -8.55
CA GLN A 243 6.31 -4.83 -7.69
C GLN A 243 5.91 -5.22 -6.26
N SER A 244 6.88 -5.66 -5.46
CA SER A 244 6.64 -6.08 -4.07
C SER A 244 7.54 -5.32 -3.09
N LEU A 245 6.92 -4.67 -2.11
CA LEU A 245 7.58 -4.03 -0.97
C LEU A 245 7.28 -4.85 0.29
N LEU A 246 8.32 -5.33 0.98
CA LEU A 246 8.17 -6.06 2.25
C LEU A 246 8.38 -5.11 3.42
N LEU A 247 7.30 -4.71 4.08
CA LEU A 247 7.36 -3.95 5.33
C LEU A 247 7.64 -4.92 6.49
N SER A 248 8.43 -4.49 7.46
CA SER A 248 8.71 -5.22 8.71
C SER A 248 8.32 -4.38 9.94
N ALA A 249 8.09 -5.04 11.07
CA ALA A 249 7.81 -4.41 12.37
C ALA A 249 8.08 -5.38 13.52
N PRO A 250 8.76 -5.00 14.61
CA PRO A 250 8.93 -5.85 15.78
C PRO A 250 7.56 -6.16 16.43
N THR A 251 7.25 -7.42 16.70
CA THR A 251 6.08 -7.77 17.54
C THR A 251 6.35 -7.41 19.00
N ARG A 252 5.32 -6.95 19.71
CA ARG A 252 5.39 -6.67 21.16
C ARG A 252 5.77 -7.93 21.95
N THR A 253 6.24 -7.75 23.20
CA THR A 253 6.53 -8.88 24.11
C THR A 253 5.62 -8.84 25.36
N ASN A 254 5.61 -9.93 26.12
CA ASN A 254 4.85 -10.04 27.38
C ASN A 254 5.70 -9.75 28.64
N SER A 255 6.85 -9.09 28.47
CA SER A 255 7.90 -8.95 29.49
C SER A 255 8.71 -7.67 29.27
N ALA A 256 9.69 -7.38 30.13
CA ALA A 256 10.73 -6.41 29.78
C ALA A 256 11.62 -6.98 28.67
N ASP A 257 11.94 -6.17 27.67
CA ASP A 257 12.67 -6.55 26.46
C ASP A 257 13.76 -5.56 26.06
N THR A 258 14.69 -6.04 25.22
CA THR A 258 15.61 -5.23 24.42
C THR A 258 15.12 -5.29 22.96
N LEU A 259 15.20 -4.17 22.24
CA LEU A 259 15.08 -4.14 20.79
C LEU A 259 16.46 -4.48 20.21
N VAL A 260 16.55 -5.54 19.41
CA VAL A 260 17.80 -6.11 18.90
C VAL A 260 17.82 -6.09 17.38
N GLN A 261 18.97 -5.79 16.79
CA GLN A 261 19.28 -6.07 15.39
C GLN A 261 20.55 -6.90 15.31
N ILE A 262 20.59 -7.85 14.38
CA ILE A 262 21.77 -8.67 14.09
C ILE A 262 22.21 -8.41 12.65
N LEU A 263 23.50 -8.13 12.43
CA LEU A 263 24.15 -7.98 11.13
C LEU A 263 25.17 -9.11 10.92
N HIS A 264 25.27 -9.67 9.72
CA HIS A 264 26.39 -10.56 9.37
C HIS A 264 27.56 -9.77 8.76
N ALA A 265 28.55 -9.43 9.59
CA ALA A 265 29.71 -8.64 9.23
C ALA A 265 31.01 -9.46 8.98
N ALA A 266 30.91 -10.79 8.91
CA ALA A 266 32.07 -11.68 8.79
C ALA A 266 32.47 -11.88 7.32
N ASP A 267 33.46 -11.12 6.86
CA ASP A 267 34.00 -11.22 5.50
C ASP A 267 34.51 -12.64 5.17
N GLY A 268 34.35 -13.06 3.91
CA GLY A 268 34.79 -14.35 3.39
C GLY A 268 34.03 -15.58 3.92
N VAL A 269 32.95 -15.40 4.69
CA VAL A 269 32.14 -16.51 5.25
C VAL A 269 30.79 -16.61 4.54
N GLU A 270 30.37 -17.83 4.22
CA GLU A 270 29.07 -18.12 3.64
C GLU A 270 27.94 -17.84 4.65
N ALA A 271 26.72 -17.65 4.14
CA ALA A 271 25.56 -17.29 4.95
C ALA A 271 25.30 -18.26 6.13
N VAL A 272 24.78 -17.73 7.24
CA VAL A 272 24.56 -18.49 8.48
C VAL A 272 23.10 -18.52 8.94
N ASP A 273 22.70 -19.63 9.54
CA ASP A 273 21.50 -19.73 10.36
C ASP A 273 21.83 -19.34 11.81
N VAL A 274 21.13 -18.34 12.35
CA VAL A 274 21.31 -17.82 13.71
C VAL A 274 20.30 -18.46 14.66
N PHE A 275 20.79 -19.15 15.69
CA PHE A 275 19.98 -19.78 16.73
C PHE A 275 20.21 -19.10 18.09
N LEU A 276 19.13 -18.89 18.86
CA LEU A 276 19.16 -18.57 20.29
C LEU A 276 18.58 -19.74 21.08
N ASP A 277 19.34 -20.31 22.01
CA ASP A 277 18.93 -21.46 22.85
C ASP A 277 18.27 -22.59 22.05
N GLU A 278 18.97 -23.07 21.01
CA GLU A 278 18.55 -24.11 20.05
C GLU A 278 17.38 -23.70 19.10
N MET A 279 16.89 -22.45 19.17
CA MET A 279 15.77 -21.96 18.36
C MET A 279 16.23 -21.01 17.25
N LEU A 280 15.92 -21.33 15.99
CA LEU A 280 16.24 -20.52 14.81
C LEU A 280 15.53 -19.16 14.88
N ILE A 281 16.29 -18.07 14.78
CA ILE A 281 15.76 -16.69 14.78
C ILE A 281 16.00 -15.92 13.48
N ALA A 282 17.08 -16.20 12.74
CA ALA A 282 17.39 -15.55 11.47
C ALA A 282 17.94 -16.59 10.48
N PRO A 283 17.27 -16.84 9.34
CA PRO A 283 17.63 -17.90 8.41
C PRO A 283 18.53 -17.39 7.28
N ALA A 284 19.65 -18.10 7.07
CA ALA A 284 20.63 -17.89 6.01
C ALA A 284 21.12 -16.43 5.85
N LEU A 285 21.35 -15.72 6.96
CA LEU A 285 21.87 -14.35 7.01
C LEU A 285 23.26 -14.29 6.34
N GLY A 286 23.36 -13.67 5.16
CA GLY A 286 24.59 -13.54 4.37
C GLY A 286 25.36 -12.27 4.67
N PHE A 287 26.60 -12.16 4.19
CA PHE A 287 27.43 -10.95 4.40
C PHE A 287 26.73 -9.67 3.94
N GLY A 288 26.57 -8.71 4.86
CA GLY A 288 25.83 -7.47 4.64
C GLY A 288 24.33 -7.57 4.92
N ASP A 289 23.74 -8.75 5.14
CA ASP A 289 22.34 -8.88 5.55
C ASP A 289 22.18 -8.57 7.05
N GLU A 290 21.15 -7.78 7.37
CA GLU A 290 20.65 -7.60 8.74
C GLU A 290 19.29 -8.27 8.99
N THR A 291 18.94 -8.49 10.26
CA THR A 291 17.62 -9.02 10.64
C THR A 291 16.49 -8.01 10.56
N GLY A 292 16.81 -6.71 10.48
CA GLY A 292 15.96 -5.64 10.99
C GLY A 292 15.83 -5.69 12.52
N TYR A 293 15.14 -4.72 13.11
CA TYR A 293 14.93 -4.65 14.56
C TYR A 293 13.78 -5.56 15.02
N PHE A 294 14.08 -6.47 15.96
CA PHE A 294 13.14 -7.43 16.58
C PHE A 294 13.24 -7.40 18.11
N ARG A 295 12.20 -7.83 18.83
CA ARG A 295 12.17 -7.77 20.30
C ARG A 295 12.51 -9.11 20.94
N LEU A 296 13.36 -9.07 21.95
CA LEU A 296 13.76 -10.22 22.77
C LEU A 296 13.62 -9.89 24.27
N PRO A 297 13.01 -10.78 25.08
CA PRO A 297 12.99 -10.62 26.54
C PRO A 297 14.39 -10.44 27.15
N ASN A 298 14.49 -9.73 28.27
CA ASN A 298 15.76 -9.56 28.96
C ASN A 298 16.26 -10.88 29.58
N GLY A 299 17.52 -11.24 29.31
CA GLY A 299 18.13 -12.50 29.73
C GLY A 299 19.47 -12.79 29.03
N ASP A 300 20.13 -13.87 29.45
CA ASP A 300 21.32 -14.41 28.79
C ASP A 300 20.91 -15.56 27.84
N TYR A 301 21.22 -15.43 26.55
CA TYR A 301 20.91 -16.41 25.50
C TYR A 301 22.18 -17.08 24.97
N ASN A 302 22.14 -18.39 24.73
CA ASN A 302 23.22 -19.09 24.03
C ASN A 302 23.03 -18.93 22.52
N VAL A 303 23.95 -18.21 21.87
CA VAL A 303 23.96 -18.02 20.43
C VAL A 303 24.70 -19.18 19.77
N THR A 304 24.13 -19.76 18.72
CA THR A 304 24.84 -20.65 17.81
C THR A 304 24.65 -20.15 16.36
N LEU A 305 25.75 -20.09 15.63
CA LEU A 305 25.80 -19.77 14.21
C LEU A 305 26.15 -21.05 13.44
N ASN A 306 25.24 -21.55 12.61
CA ASN A 306 25.52 -22.68 11.72
C ASN A 306 25.65 -22.20 10.27
N ALA A 307 26.44 -22.87 9.44
CA ALA A 307 26.40 -22.63 7.99
C ALA A 307 24.99 -22.94 7.45
N ALA A 308 24.44 -22.05 6.62
CA ALA A 308 23.02 -22.03 6.28
C ALA A 308 22.49 -23.36 5.69
N GLY A 309 21.35 -23.82 6.20
CA GLY A 309 20.72 -25.08 5.80
C GLY A 309 21.44 -26.33 6.33
N SER A 310 22.30 -26.20 7.34
CA SER A 310 23.09 -27.31 7.89
C SER A 310 23.18 -27.32 9.42
N ASP A 311 23.61 -28.47 9.95
CA ASP A 311 23.97 -28.64 11.37
C ASP A 311 25.44 -28.26 11.68
N GLU A 312 26.18 -27.66 10.72
CA GLU A 312 27.60 -27.33 10.90
C GLU A 312 27.79 -25.98 11.60
N THR A 313 28.04 -26.02 12.91
CA THR A 313 28.33 -24.84 13.73
C THR A 313 29.67 -24.19 13.36
N VAL A 314 29.60 -22.93 12.94
CA VAL A 314 30.74 -22.06 12.57
C VAL A 314 31.06 -21.00 13.64
N GLY A 315 30.17 -20.81 14.63
CA GLY A 315 30.41 -19.91 15.77
C GLY A 315 29.44 -20.14 16.94
N GLN A 316 29.88 -19.80 18.14
CA GLN A 316 29.04 -19.80 19.35
C GLN A 316 29.44 -18.66 20.30
N THR A 317 28.45 -18.04 20.95
CA THR A 317 28.69 -16.98 21.95
C THR A 317 27.50 -16.87 22.91
N THR A 318 27.51 -15.88 23.82
CA THR A 318 26.39 -15.54 24.70
C THR A 318 25.95 -14.11 24.45
N LEU A 319 24.63 -13.89 24.30
CA LEU A 319 24.02 -12.57 24.15
C LEU A 319 23.27 -12.20 25.44
N SER A 320 23.72 -11.14 26.13
CA SER A 320 23.20 -10.71 27.45
C SER A 320 22.36 -9.44 27.35
N LEU A 321 21.03 -9.59 27.34
CA LEU A 321 20.07 -8.51 27.12
C LEU A 321 19.50 -7.96 28.43
N ASN A 322 19.52 -6.62 28.59
CA ASN A 322 19.25 -5.93 29.85
C ASN A 322 18.22 -4.78 29.72
N GLY A 323 17.52 -4.69 28.60
CA GLY A 323 16.64 -3.58 28.20
C GLY A 323 17.25 -2.70 27.11
N GLY A 324 16.49 -1.72 26.62
CA GLY A 324 16.98 -0.69 25.69
C GLY A 324 17.11 -1.16 24.23
N LEU A 325 18.15 -0.69 23.56
CA LEU A 325 18.51 -1.01 22.17
C LEU A 325 19.87 -1.72 22.15
N ALA A 326 20.02 -2.73 21.30
CA ALA A 326 21.31 -3.40 21.08
C ALA A 326 21.50 -3.80 19.61
N PHE A 327 22.73 -3.64 19.13
CA PHE A 327 23.17 -4.04 17.81
C PHE A 327 24.26 -5.11 17.93
N ALA A 328 24.12 -6.23 17.22
CA ALA A 328 25.04 -7.36 17.30
C ALA A 328 25.58 -7.76 15.92
N ALA A 329 26.89 -7.62 15.71
CA ALA A 329 27.52 -7.96 14.44
C ALA A 329 28.28 -9.29 14.55
N ALA A 330 27.96 -10.27 13.69
CA ALA A 330 28.78 -11.48 13.55
C ALA A 330 30.10 -11.11 12.86
N ILE A 331 31.22 -11.34 13.53
CA ILE A 331 32.55 -11.02 13.01
C ILE A 331 33.47 -12.23 13.09
N ASN A 332 34.50 -12.23 12.23
CA ASN A 332 35.62 -13.16 12.31
C ASN A 332 36.48 -12.88 13.56
N THR A 333 36.88 -13.94 14.26
CA THR A 333 37.83 -13.89 15.40
C THR A 333 38.88 -15.01 15.27
N GLU A 334 39.93 -14.99 16.11
CA GLU A 334 40.94 -16.06 16.13
C GLU A 334 40.36 -17.47 16.43
N ASP A 335 39.21 -17.54 17.13
CA ASP A 335 38.57 -18.78 17.56
C ASP A 335 37.34 -19.19 16.68
N GLY A 336 37.00 -18.41 15.64
CA GLY A 336 35.83 -18.63 14.76
C GLY A 336 34.88 -17.42 14.68
N LEU A 337 33.60 -17.63 14.33
CA LEU A 337 32.61 -16.55 14.38
C LEU A 337 32.12 -16.27 15.80
N ALA A 338 31.99 -14.98 16.13
CA ALA A 338 31.32 -14.51 17.34
C ALA A 338 30.55 -13.21 17.09
N PHE A 339 29.52 -12.92 17.89
CA PHE A 339 28.92 -11.58 17.92
C PHE A 339 29.79 -10.61 18.73
N ASN A 340 30.11 -9.47 18.11
CA ASN A 340 30.41 -8.26 18.84
C ASN A 340 29.09 -7.51 19.12
N THR A 341 28.82 -7.17 20.38
CA THR A 341 27.53 -6.60 20.80
C THR A 341 27.70 -5.20 21.36
N PHE A 342 26.99 -4.26 20.76
CA PHE A 342 26.93 -2.85 21.13
C PHE A 342 25.59 -2.61 21.83
N VAL A 343 25.61 -1.87 22.93
CA VAL A 343 24.40 -1.48 23.68
C VAL A 343 24.29 0.03 23.60
N ASP A 344 23.22 0.49 22.98
CA ASP A 344 23.08 1.89 22.57
C ASP A 344 22.48 2.75 23.69
N ASP A 345 23.13 3.88 23.98
CA ASP A 345 22.60 4.84 24.95
C ASP A 345 21.55 5.73 24.30
N LEU A 346 20.28 5.39 24.54
CA LEU A 346 19.08 6.15 24.17
C LEU A 346 18.84 7.37 25.07
N SER A 347 19.74 7.70 26.01
CA SER A 347 19.51 8.81 26.93
C SER A 347 19.48 10.16 26.22
N GLY A 348 18.48 10.97 26.53
CA GLY A 348 18.30 12.30 25.95
C GLY A 348 17.76 12.33 24.51
N ILE A 349 17.31 11.20 23.95
CA ILE A 349 16.58 11.21 22.67
C ILE A 349 15.15 11.72 22.87
N ASP A 350 14.76 12.68 22.04
CA ASP A 350 13.42 13.27 21.95
C ASP A 350 13.05 13.51 20.48
N SER A 351 11.80 13.93 20.21
CA SER A 351 11.30 14.12 18.85
C SER A 351 12.02 15.17 18.00
N ASN A 352 12.94 15.95 18.57
CA ASN A 352 13.73 16.98 17.89
C ASN A 352 15.23 16.63 17.83
N THR A 353 15.63 15.44 18.26
CA THR A 353 17.05 15.04 18.37
C THR A 353 17.31 13.71 17.66
N PRO A 354 17.92 13.71 16.46
CA PRO A 354 18.52 12.51 15.90
C PRO A 354 19.78 12.16 16.71
N GLN A 355 19.96 10.88 16.98
CA GLN A 355 21.16 10.35 17.63
C GLN A 355 21.87 9.38 16.69
N LEU A 356 23.18 9.48 16.56
CA LEU A 356 23.99 8.64 15.67
C LEU A 356 25.17 8.02 16.43
N ASN A 357 25.42 6.73 16.22
CA ASN A 357 26.57 5.99 16.77
C ASN A 357 27.34 5.37 15.61
N PHE A 358 28.64 5.65 15.46
CA PHE A 358 29.43 5.15 14.32
C PHE A 358 30.24 3.91 14.70
N ILE A 359 30.06 2.82 13.95
CA ILE A 359 30.66 1.50 14.20
C ILE A 359 31.57 1.11 13.02
N ASN A 360 32.82 0.74 13.31
CA ASN A 360 33.77 0.28 12.29
C ASN A 360 33.89 -1.25 12.28
N LEU A 361 33.49 -1.88 11.16
CA LEU A 361 33.58 -3.30 10.87
C LEU A 361 34.27 -3.57 9.52
N VAL A 362 35.21 -2.69 9.10
CA VAL A 362 35.82 -2.74 7.74
C VAL A 362 36.87 -3.85 7.55
N ASP A 363 37.94 -3.87 8.35
CA ASP A 363 39.02 -4.88 8.36
C ASP A 363 39.77 -4.78 9.70
N ASP A 364 40.32 -5.87 10.25
CA ASP A 364 40.96 -5.91 11.58
C ASP A 364 42.22 -5.03 11.74
N LYS A 365 42.74 -4.47 10.64
CA LYS A 365 43.88 -3.53 10.58
C LYS A 365 43.46 -2.13 10.12
N ALA A 366 42.17 -1.91 9.89
CA ALA A 366 41.62 -0.63 9.47
C ALA A 366 41.25 0.26 10.67
N THR A 367 41.45 1.56 10.51
CA THR A 367 40.76 2.58 11.31
C THR A 367 39.87 3.43 10.41
N ALA A 368 38.72 3.86 10.92
CA ALA A 368 37.74 4.61 10.16
C ALA A 368 37.35 5.92 10.86
N SER A 369 37.18 6.98 10.08
CA SER A 369 36.62 8.26 10.52
C SER A 369 35.37 8.57 9.70
N PHE A 370 34.33 9.10 10.35
CA PHE A 370 33.07 9.44 9.69
C PHE A 370 32.68 10.88 9.94
N THR A 371 32.33 11.64 8.90
CA THR A 371 32.03 13.08 9.01
C THR A 371 30.85 13.48 8.13
N LEU A 372 29.87 14.16 8.74
CA LEU A 372 28.71 14.77 8.07
C LEU A 372 29.10 16.06 7.34
N GLU A 373 28.36 16.43 6.30
CA GLU A 373 28.56 17.63 5.48
C GLU A 373 28.71 18.92 6.30
N ASN A 374 27.94 19.06 7.38
CA ASN A 374 27.99 20.20 8.31
C ASN A 374 29.32 20.29 9.12
N GLY A 375 30.24 19.35 8.97
CA GLY A 375 31.53 19.28 9.66
C GLY A 375 31.52 18.53 11.00
N THR A 376 30.40 17.91 11.38
CA THR A 376 30.32 17.04 12.56
C THR A 376 30.96 15.69 12.28
N SER A 377 32.10 15.42 12.93
CA SER A 377 32.63 14.06 13.02
C SER A 377 31.75 13.22 13.95
N LEU A 378 31.38 12.02 13.51
CA LEU A 378 30.74 11.01 14.37
C LEU A 378 31.80 10.17 15.10
N GLY A 379 33.06 10.22 14.68
CA GLY A 379 34.17 9.47 15.27
C GLY A 379 35.43 9.60 14.40
N ASP A 380 36.59 9.72 15.04
CA ASP A 380 37.90 9.86 14.38
C ASP A 380 38.77 8.62 14.63
N ALA A 381 39.19 7.94 13.56
CA ALA A 381 40.09 6.78 13.58
C ALA A 381 39.66 5.64 14.53
N ILE A 382 38.36 5.36 14.58
CA ILE A 382 37.75 4.25 15.33
C ILE A 382 38.32 2.92 14.84
N ALA A 383 38.73 2.03 15.74
CA ALA A 383 39.31 0.73 15.39
C ALA A 383 38.23 -0.30 15.01
N PHE A 384 38.64 -1.38 14.35
CA PHE A 384 37.74 -2.50 14.04
C PHE A 384 37.10 -3.09 15.29
N GLY A 385 35.78 -3.26 15.24
CA GLY A 385 34.98 -3.76 16.36
C GLY A 385 34.73 -2.72 17.46
N GLU A 386 35.13 -1.47 17.28
CA GLU A 386 34.80 -0.37 18.19
C GLU A 386 33.66 0.50 17.62
N ALA A 387 32.95 1.16 18.53
CA ALA A 387 31.95 2.17 18.24
C ALA A 387 32.37 3.52 18.87
N SER A 388 32.05 4.63 18.21
CA SER A 388 32.41 5.96 18.67
C SER A 388 31.58 6.46 19.85
N GLY A 389 30.36 5.94 20.01
CA GLY A 389 29.36 6.41 20.97
C GLY A 389 28.45 7.50 20.41
N THR A 390 27.36 7.77 21.13
CA THR A 390 26.25 8.60 20.65
C THR A 390 26.63 10.07 20.42
N VAL A 391 26.42 10.55 19.19
CA VAL A 391 26.47 11.97 18.80
C VAL A 391 25.05 12.46 18.50
N THR A 392 24.63 13.54 19.16
CA THR A 392 23.32 14.17 18.93
C THR A 392 23.45 15.36 17.99
N ILE A 393 22.54 15.49 17.03
CA ILE A 393 22.46 16.61 16.09
C ILE A 393 21.07 17.28 16.14
N ALA A 394 20.75 18.14 15.16
CA ALA A 394 19.40 18.59 14.88
C ALA A 394 18.86 17.88 13.61
N PRO A 395 17.52 17.76 13.44
CA PRO A 395 16.93 17.09 12.29
C PRO A 395 17.35 17.80 11.01
N SER A 396 18.02 17.06 10.12
CA SER A 396 18.62 17.64 8.91
C SER A 396 18.80 16.60 7.82
N VAL A 397 18.83 17.06 6.57
CA VAL A 397 19.39 16.28 5.46
C VAL A 397 20.90 16.55 5.42
N GLN A 398 21.72 15.51 5.31
CA GLN A 398 23.19 15.61 5.30
C GLN A 398 23.77 14.66 4.25
N THR A 399 24.67 15.12 3.39
CA THR A 399 25.68 14.19 2.81
C THR A 399 26.72 13.83 3.87
N ALA A 400 27.53 12.81 3.60
CA ALA A 400 28.55 12.34 4.54
C ALA A 400 29.79 11.81 3.82
N SER A 401 30.87 11.61 4.58
CA SER A 401 32.12 11.02 4.10
C SER A 401 32.64 10.00 5.10
N LEU A 402 33.06 8.85 4.59
CA LEU A 402 33.78 7.80 5.31
C LEU A 402 35.24 7.82 4.84
N THR A 403 36.17 8.11 5.75
CA THR A 403 37.61 7.94 5.53
C THR A 403 38.07 6.65 6.20
N VAL A 404 38.80 5.79 5.49
CA VAL A 404 39.43 4.57 6.03
C VAL A 404 40.94 4.68 5.87
N ASP A 405 41.73 4.31 6.88
CA ASP A 405 43.16 4.06 6.75
C ASP A 405 43.46 2.59 7.05
N ILE A 406 44.17 1.93 6.13
CA ILE A 406 44.68 0.57 6.30
C ILE A 406 46.20 0.59 6.14
N GLY A 407 46.91 0.32 7.23
CA GLY A 407 48.37 0.21 7.22
C GLY A 407 49.14 1.50 6.87
N GLY A 408 48.55 2.68 7.07
CA GLY A 408 49.11 3.98 6.68
C GLY A 408 48.80 4.39 5.23
N SER A 409 47.78 3.77 4.63
CA SER A 409 47.22 4.15 3.32
C SER A 409 45.76 4.49 3.49
N SER A 410 45.41 5.76 3.23
CA SER A 410 44.05 6.28 3.44
C SER A 410 43.27 6.44 2.12
N SER A 411 41.98 6.10 2.17
CA SER A 411 40.97 6.32 1.14
C SER A 411 39.76 7.05 1.74
N SER A 412 38.95 7.70 0.89
CA SER A 412 37.69 8.33 1.28
C SER A 412 36.58 7.91 0.32
N LEU A 413 35.37 7.74 0.86
CA LEU A 413 34.13 7.45 0.16
C LEU A 413 33.10 8.54 0.55
N ASP A 414 32.65 9.30 -0.44
CA ASP A 414 31.57 10.27 -0.29
C ASP A 414 30.22 9.56 -0.44
N LEU A 415 29.25 9.91 0.40
CA LEU A 415 27.99 9.19 0.57
C LEU A 415 26.78 10.05 0.17
N PRO A 416 25.71 9.45 -0.39
CA PRO A 416 24.49 10.16 -0.77
C PRO A 416 23.78 10.75 0.46
N ALA A 417 23.01 11.81 0.23
CA ALA A 417 22.31 12.53 1.29
C ALA A 417 21.34 11.64 2.07
N GLN A 418 21.40 11.72 3.41
CA GLN A 418 20.55 11.00 4.34
C GLN A 418 19.62 11.97 5.08
N THR A 419 18.35 11.59 5.26
CA THR A 419 17.34 12.35 6.01
C THR A 419 17.34 11.90 7.46
N LEU A 420 17.90 12.71 8.36
CA LEU A 420 18.08 12.38 9.76
C LEU A 420 16.94 12.98 10.60
N TYR A 421 16.02 12.12 11.02
CA TYR A 421 14.80 12.46 11.75
C TYR A 421 15.04 12.59 13.26
N GLY A 422 14.36 13.55 13.89
CA GLY A 422 14.33 13.65 15.35
C GLY A 422 13.64 12.45 15.98
N GLY A 423 14.14 11.97 17.11
CA GLY A 423 13.58 10.81 17.80
C GLY A 423 13.94 9.46 17.18
N VAL A 424 14.84 9.45 16.19
CA VAL A 424 15.40 8.24 15.58
C VAL A 424 16.87 8.11 15.98
N PHE A 425 17.23 6.91 16.42
CA PHE A 425 18.62 6.51 16.69
C PHE A 425 19.16 5.79 15.45
N TYR A 426 20.37 6.10 15.02
CA TYR A 426 21.00 5.53 13.83
C TYR A 426 22.33 4.87 14.22
N ASN A 427 22.45 3.56 14.06
CA ASN A 427 23.76 2.92 13.99
C ASN A 427 24.31 3.14 12.57
N VAL A 428 25.41 3.88 12.46
CA VAL A 428 26.10 4.15 11.19
C VAL A 428 27.24 3.15 11.08
N VAL A 429 27.04 2.09 10.29
CA VAL A 429 27.94 0.93 10.28
C VAL A 429 28.78 0.96 9.01
N ALA A 430 30.08 1.18 9.14
CA ALA A 430 31.03 0.98 8.04
C ALA A 430 31.46 -0.49 8.01
N LEU A 431 31.04 -1.23 6.99
CA LEU A 431 31.28 -2.66 6.83
C LEU A 431 32.36 -2.91 5.78
N GLY A 432 33.07 -4.04 5.91
CA GLY A 432 33.97 -4.57 4.88
C GLY A 432 33.29 -4.72 3.52
N SER A 433 34.07 -4.83 2.46
CA SER A 433 33.56 -4.78 1.09
C SER A 433 33.28 -6.14 0.46
N GLY A 434 33.67 -7.24 1.10
CA GLY A 434 33.79 -8.53 0.43
C GLY A 434 34.73 -8.42 -0.78
N ASP A 435 34.36 -9.03 -1.90
CA ASP A 435 35.07 -8.86 -3.19
C ASP A 435 34.97 -7.44 -3.80
N ALA A 436 34.16 -6.52 -3.24
CA ALA A 436 33.96 -5.18 -3.79
C ALA A 436 35.14 -4.22 -3.50
N PRO A 437 35.35 -3.15 -4.29
CA PRO A 437 36.52 -2.27 -4.15
C PRO A 437 36.38 -1.15 -3.11
N PHE A 438 35.21 -0.99 -2.47
CA PHE A 438 34.92 0.06 -1.48
C PHE A 438 34.03 -0.50 -0.35
N PRO A 439 34.20 -0.04 0.91
CA PRO A 439 33.38 -0.48 2.04
C PRO A 439 31.89 -0.13 1.86
N GLN A 440 31.02 -0.93 2.47
CA GLN A 440 29.59 -0.65 2.58
C GLN A 440 29.32 0.26 3.77
N VAL A 441 28.24 1.06 3.72
CA VAL A 441 27.82 1.92 4.83
C VAL A 441 26.31 1.81 5.04
N HIS A 442 25.90 1.31 6.20
CA HIS A 442 24.51 1.15 6.60
C HIS A 442 24.11 2.27 7.57
N PHE A 443 22.83 2.68 7.54
CA PHE A 443 22.24 3.69 8.43
C PHE A 443 21.05 3.05 9.16
N ASP A 444 21.35 2.23 10.16
CA ASP A 444 20.43 1.35 10.86
C ASP A 444 19.51 2.10 11.83
N ALA A 445 18.36 2.54 11.31
CA ALA A 445 17.41 3.42 11.99
C ALA A 445 16.47 2.70 12.98
N ALA A 446 16.65 2.93 14.28
CA ALA A 446 15.71 2.56 15.33
C ALA A 446 14.81 3.75 15.70
N THR A 447 13.51 3.61 15.51
CA THR A 447 12.53 4.64 15.90
C THR A 447 12.22 4.56 17.39
N ILE A 448 12.56 5.60 18.17
CA ILE A 448 12.41 5.63 19.63
C ILE A 448 11.38 6.68 20.09
N ALA A 449 11.44 7.87 19.50
CA ALA A 449 10.63 9.05 19.87
C ALA A 449 10.22 9.90 18.65
N HIS A 450 10.28 9.34 17.43
CA HIS A 450 9.78 10.01 16.20
C HIS A 450 8.30 10.32 16.39
N SER A 451 7.95 11.61 16.32
CA SER A 451 6.58 12.09 16.51
C SER A 451 6.18 13.08 15.42
N ILE A 452 4.96 13.62 15.56
CA ILE A 452 4.56 14.88 14.94
C ILE A 452 5.69 15.90 15.07
N GLY A 453 6.13 16.50 13.96
CA GLY A 453 7.18 17.53 13.92
C GLY A 453 8.65 17.06 13.83
N SER A 454 8.92 15.75 13.79
CA SER A 454 10.30 15.22 13.80
C SER A 454 11.10 15.34 12.50
N ALA A 455 10.50 15.85 11.42
CA ALA A 455 11.15 15.93 10.11
C ALA A 455 12.11 17.14 9.98
N PRO A 456 13.15 17.04 9.14
CA PRO A 456 13.98 18.17 8.75
C PRO A 456 13.18 19.29 8.04
N GLY A 457 12.84 20.38 8.74
CA GLY A 457 12.14 21.51 8.13
C GLY A 457 11.84 22.67 9.09
N VAL A 458 11.40 23.80 8.52
CA VAL A 458 11.02 24.99 9.30
C VAL A 458 9.51 25.05 9.57
N THR A 459 9.14 24.93 10.84
CA THR A 459 7.94 25.47 11.51
C THR A 459 6.63 25.60 10.70
N ASN A 460 5.66 24.75 11.07
CA ASN A 460 4.23 25.08 11.13
C ASN A 460 3.56 25.62 9.85
N VAL A 461 3.00 24.71 9.04
CA VAL A 461 1.87 25.06 8.16
C VAL A 461 0.65 25.28 9.05
N ALA A 462 0.32 26.54 9.36
CA ALA A 462 -0.78 26.85 10.25
C ALA A 462 -2.14 26.53 9.60
N VAL A 463 -2.91 25.62 10.22
CA VAL A 463 -4.27 25.25 9.77
C VAL A 463 -5.18 26.48 9.77
N ALA A 464 -5.56 26.95 8.59
CA ALA A 464 -6.25 28.22 8.40
C ALA A 464 -7.76 28.12 8.64
N GLN A 465 -8.18 28.21 9.91
CA GLN A 465 -9.58 28.58 10.21
C GLN A 465 -9.81 30.06 9.86
N ALA A 466 -10.94 30.34 9.20
CA ALA A 466 -11.19 31.64 8.58
C ALA A 466 -11.68 32.71 9.58
N GLU A 467 -10.79 33.65 9.94
CA GLU A 467 -11.19 34.96 10.45
C GLU A 467 -10.62 36.13 9.62
N THR A 468 -11.39 37.22 9.61
CA THR A 468 -11.31 38.39 8.73
C THR A 468 -9.93 39.02 8.59
N ALA A 469 -9.46 39.22 7.35
CA ALA A 469 -8.22 39.96 7.06
C ALA A 469 -8.37 41.49 7.23
N THR A 470 -7.31 42.14 7.72
CA THR A 470 -7.07 43.59 7.54
C THR A 470 -5.60 43.85 7.22
N ASN A 471 -5.35 44.67 6.21
CA ASN A 471 -4.05 44.84 5.56
C ASN A 471 -2.96 45.49 6.44
N SER A 472 -1.70 45.16 6.15
CA SER A 472 -0.58 46.11 6.17
C SER A 472 0.25 45.94 4.90
N THR A 473 0.31 46.98 4.07
CA THR A 473 1.01 46.99 2.78
C THR A 473 2.52 47.07 2.95
N GLU A 474 3.29 46.40 2.10
CA GLU A 474 4.70 46.75 1.87
C GLU A 474 4.81 48.09 1.13
N GLU A 475 5.88 48.86 1.37
CA GLU A 475 6.50 49.61 0.28
C GLU A 475 8.03 49.63 0.41
N ASN A 476 8.68 49.37 -0.71
CA ASN A 476 10.13 49.35 -0.92
C ASN A 476 10.71 50.77 -0.96
N THR A 477 11.98 50.98 -0.56
CA THR A 477 12.84 51.92 -1.31
C THR A 477 14.34 51.70 -1.09
N THR A 478 15.12 52.06 -2.12
CA THR A 478 16.55 51.73 -2.26
C THR A 478 17.47 52.94 -2.06
N THR A 479 18.77 52.65 -1.94
CA THR A 479 19.94 53.51 -2.21
C THR A 479 20.29 54.64 -1.24
N SER A 480 21.61 54.78 -1.04
CA SER A 480 22.30 55.82 -0.27
C SER A 480 22.65 57.04 -1.13
N ASP A 481 22.67 58.22 -0.52
CA ASP A 481 23.62 59.28 -0.90
C ASP A 481 24.00 60.17 0.30
N THR A 482 24.76 61.23 0.05
CA THR A 482 25.87 61.67 0.93
C THR A 482 25.62 63.00 1.67
N ASP A 483 26.21 63.12 2.87
CA ASP A 483 26.53 64.35 3.65
C ASP A 483 25.96 65.70 3.18
N SER A 484 24.95 66.27 3.88
CA SER A 484 25.25 67.30 4.92
C SER A 484 24.05 67.94 5.67
N GLN A 485 24.30 68.16 6.98
CA GLN A 485 23.90 69.31 7.82
C GLN A 485 22.46 69.57 8.36
N VAL A 486 22.42 69.71 9.70
CA VAL A 486 21.76 70.78 10.50
C VAL A 486 20.29 70.58 10.99
N VAL A 487 20.21 69.92 12.17
CA VAL A 487 19.33 70.14 13.36
C VAL A 487 17.92 70.76 13.24
N ALA A 488 16.88 70.05 13.76
CA ALA A 488 16.25 70.30 15.08
C ALA A 488 14.75 69.87 15.23
N ALA A 489 14.41 69.37 16.44
CA ALA A 489 13.12 69.49 17.16
C ALA A 489 11.77 68.98 16.58
N GLU A 490 11.40 67.76 17.00
CA GLU A 490 10.19 67.36 17.79
C GLU A 490 8.83 68.11 17.74
N SER A 491 7.79 67.33 18.10
CA SER A 491 6.51 67.69 18.78
C SER A 491 5.22 67.99 17.98
N ASP A 492 4.53 66.91 17.56
CA ASP A 492 3.33 66.32 18.20
C ASP A 492 1.99 67.11 18.38
N GLN A 493 0.88 66.32 18.36
CA GLN A 493 -0.54 66.58 18.71
C GLN A 493 -1.42 67.47 17.79
N VAL A 494 -2.67 67.00 17.61
CA VAL A 494 -3.77 67.64 16.85
C VAL A 494 -5.09 67.48 17.63
N VAL A 495 -6.07 68.39 17.46
CA VAL A 495 -7.37 68.40 18.17
C VAL A 495 -8.54 68.16 17.18
N ALA A 496 -9.61 67.50 17.65
CA ALA A 496 -10.72 66.95 16.83
C ALA A 496 -11.90 67.91 16.55
N ALA A 497 -12.81 67.54 15.61
CA ALA A 497 -14.29 67.72 15.72
C ALA A 497 -15.14 67.15 14.54
N SER A 498 -16.19 66.36 14.88
CA SER A 498 -17.60 66.31 14.36
C SER A 498 -18.00 66.18 12.86
N ALA A 499 -19.29 65.99 12.47
CA ALA A 499 -20.28 64.89 12.70
C ALA A 499 -21.71 65.18 12.12
N GLU A 500 -22.38 64.21 11.44
CA GLU A 500 -23.84 64.07 11.09
C GLU A 500 -24.07 62.60 10.55
N VAL A 501 -25.19 61.85 10.43
CA VAL A 501 -26.71 61.86 10.49
C VAL A 501 -27.50 62.50 9.32
N ALA A 502 -28.71 62.05 8.88
CA ALA A 502 -29.77 61.20 9.50
C ALA A 502 -30.46 60.09 8.62
N GLN A 503 -31.80 60.14 8.35
CA GLN A 503 -32.70 59.02 7.90
C GLN A 503 -33.85 59.51 6.93
N ALA A 504 -34.92 58.82 6.45
CA ALA A 504 -35.69 57.60 6.86
C ALA A 504 -36.56 56.93 5.72
N GLN A 505 -37.65 56.19 6.05
CA GLN A 505 -38.50 55.28 5.21
C GLN A 505 -39.94 55.13 5.83
N PRO A 506 -40.94 54.25 5.46
CA PRO A 506 -41.13 53.20 4.39
C PRO A 506 -42.57 53.19 3.71
N ALA A 507 -43.10 51.99 3.30
CA ALA A 507 -44.50 51.56 2.97
C ALA A 507 -45.11 51.80 1.55
N ALA A 508 -46.05 51.00 0.99
CA ALA A 508 -46.46 49.58 1.17
C ALA A 508 -47.40 49.04 0.02
N THR A 509 -47.46 47.71 -0.15
CA THR A 509 -48.34 46.74 -0.89
C THR A 509 -49.59 47.18 -1.70
N GLU A 510 -49.80 46.63 -2.93
CA GLU A 510 -51.09 46.06 -3.44
C GLU A 510 -51.00 45.36 -4.83
N GLU A 511 -51.93 44.41 -5.11
CA GLU A 511 -52.20 43.64 -6.37
C GLU A 511 -53.59 42.95 -6.21
N PRO A 512 -54.29 42.36 -7.23
CA PRO A 512 -54.31 42.55 -8.69
C PRO A 512 -55.74 42.88 -9.24
N GLU A 513 -55.89 43.12 -10.56
CA GLU A 513 -57.07 42.65 -11.35
C GLU A 513 -56.82 42.76 -12.88
N ALA A 514 -57.62 42.08 -13.72
CA ALA A 514 -57.34 41.91 -15.16
C ALA A 514 -58.57 42.12 -16.07
N GLN A 515 -58.38 42.60 -17.32
CA GLN A 515 -59.43 42.54 -18.36
C GLN A 515 -58.95 42.60 -19.83
N VAL A 516 -59.53 41.70 -20.64
CA VAL A 516 -59.75 41.68 -22.11
C VAL A 516 -58.55 41.72 -23.07
N VAL A 517 -58.49 40.70 -23.94
CA VAL A 517 -57.59 40.58 -25.11
C VAL A 517 -58.39 40.63 -26.43
N PRO A 518 -57.96 41.41 -27.44
CA PRO A 518 -58.28 41.17 -28.85
C PRO A 518 -57.19 40.33 -29.54
N ALA A 519 -57.57 39.54 -30.55
CA ALA A 519 -56.67 38.63 -31.30
C ALA A 519 -55.61 39.38 -32.15
N PRO A 520 -54.48 38.73 -32.52
CA PRO A 520 -53.25 39.45 -32.88
C PRO A 520 -53.19 39.97 -34.32
N THR A 521 -52.50 41.09 -34.48
CA THR A 521 -51.87 41.53 -35.73
C THR A 521 -50.38 41.14 -35.67
N GLU A 522 -49.79 40.73 -36.79
CA GLU A 522 -48.35 40.41 -36.86
C GLU A 522 -47.48 41.58 -36.37
N ALA A 523 -46.68 41.32 -35.33
CA ALA A 523 -45.65 42.22 -34.86
C ALA A 523 -44.28 41.75 -35.38
N GLN A 524 -43.50 42.68 -35.93
CA GLN A 524 -42.16 42.37 -36.44
C GLN A 524 -41.23 41.97 -35.30
N VAL A 525 -40.48 40.88 -35.46
CA VAL A 525 -39.42 40.51 -34.52
C VAL A 525 -38.31 41.55 -34.61
N VAL A 526 -38.22 42.42 -33.60
CA VAL A 526 -37.01 43.21 -33.36
C VAL A 526 -35.92 42.23 -32.91
N PRO A 527 -34.78 42.13 -33.59
CA PRO A 527 -33.71 41.22 -33.17
C PRO A 527 -33.19 41.63 -31.79
N ALA A 528 -32.90 40.63 -30.95
CA ALA A 528 -32.14 40.85 -29.72
C ALA A 528 -30.80 41.54 -30.06
N PRO A 529 -30.23 42.35 -29.15
CA PRO A 529 -28.91 42.94 -29.37
C PRO A 529 -27.92 41.81 -29.63
N THR A 530 -27.22 41.87 -30.77
CA THR A 530 -26.23 40.87 -31.14
C THR A 530 -25.14 40.84 -30.08
N GLN A 531 -25.06 39.72 -29.37
CA GLN A 531 -23.87 39.33 -28.63
C GLN A 531 -22.66 39.49 -29.56
N PRO A 532 -21.53 40.06 -29.11
CA PRO A 532 -20.31 40.06 -29.90
C PRO A 532 -20.00 38.63 -30.35
N PRO A 533 -19.55 38.40 -31.59
CA PRO A 533 -19.10 37.08 -31.98
C PRO A 533 -18.04 36.62 -30.96
N ALA A 534 -18.16 35.38 -30.50
CA ALA A 534 -17.09 34.75 -29.74
C ALA A 534 -15.78 34.83 -30.55
N PRO A 535 -14.60 34.82 -29.89
CA PRO A 535 -13.35 34.60 -30.61
C PRO A 535 -13.52 33.38 -31.51
N GLN A 536 -13.31 33.56 -32.80
CA GLN A 536 -13.37 32.46 -33.75
C GLN A 536 -12.08 31.68 -33.55
N GLU A 537 -12.14 30.63 -32.73
CA GLU A 537 -11.02 29.72 -32.49
C GLU A 537 -10.51 29.20 -33.84
N ASP A 538 -9.19 29.17 -34.00
CA ASP A 538 -8.58 28.58 -35.18
C ASP A 538 -8.96 27.08 -35.22
N PRO A 539 -9.34 26.54 -36.40
CA PRO A 539 -9.79 25.16 -36.50
C PRO A 539 -8.68 24.21 -36.03
N LEU A 540 -9.03 23.31 -35.10
CA LEU A 540 -8.10 22.29 -34.61
C LEU A 540 -7.73 21.29 -35.73
N PRO A 541 -6.50 20.73 -35.70
CA PRO A 541 -6.17 19.55 -36.48
C PRO A 541 -7.12 18.38 -36.18
N THR A 542 -7.26 17.45 -37.11
CA THR A 542 -8.14 16.27 -36.95
C THR A 542 -7.36 14.98 -37.02
N ALA A 543 -7.78 13.99 -36.21
CA ALA A 543 -7.24 12.63 -36.21
C ALA A 543 -8.33 11.66 -36.65
N ARG A 544 -8.11 10.91 -37.72
CA ARG A 544 -9.04 9.89 -38.20
C ARG A 544 -8.56 8.50 -37.80
N ILE A 545 -9.40 7.76 -37.07
CA ILE A 545 -9.07 6.40 -36.60
C ILE A 545 -8.82 5.47 -37.79
N ALA A 546 -7.66 4.82 -37.78
CA ALA A 546 -7.08 4.02 -38.85
C ALA A 546 -6.91 2.55 -38.42
N LEU A 547 -7.93 2.00 -37.77
CA LEU A 547 -8.02 0.59 -37.36
C LEU A 547 -8.79 -0.24 -38.40
N ASP A 548 -8.76 -1.57 -38.29
CA ASP A 548 -9.60 -2.43 -39.12
C ASP A 548 -11.11 -2.22 -38.85
N PRO A 549 -12.00 -2.42 -39.85
CA PRO A 549 -13.44 -2.22 -39.67
C PRO A 549 -14.02 -3.10 -38.55
N GLY A 550 -14.83 -2.51 -37.67
CA GLY A 550 -15.40 -3.20 -36.51
C GLY A 550 -14.51 -3.20 -35.26
N VAL A 551 -13.21 -2.88 -35.39
CA VAL A 551 -12.36 -2.59 -34.24
C VAL A 551 -12.66 -1.18 -33.73
N ASN A 552 -12.75 -1.03 -32.41
CA ASN A 552 -12.95 0.26 -31.75
C ASN A 552 -11.67 0.66 -30.99
N LEU A 553 -11.31 1.94 -31.08
CA LEU A 553 -10.23 2.52 -30.27
C LEU A 553 -10.73 2.78 -28.85
N GLN A 554 -9.94 2.38 -27.86
CA GLN A 554 -10.20 2.69 -26.45
C GLN A 554 -9.87 4.16 -26.18
N LEU A 555 -10.84 4.92 -25.66
CA LEU A 555 -10.65 6.32 -25.26
C LEU A 555 -10.13 6.36 -23.82
N ARG A 556 -8.85 6.67 -23.64
CA ARG A 556 -8.15 6.53 -22.35
C ARG A 556 -8.25 7.79 -21.51
N GLN A 557 -8.34 7.62 -20.19
CA GLN A 557 -8.30 8.74 -19.25
C GLN A 557 -6.92 9.44 -19.20
N PHE A 558 -5.84 8.73 -19.50
CA PHE A 558 -4.45 9.22 -19.49
C PHE A 558 -3.69 8.65 -20.70
N PRO A 559 -2.52 9.21 -21.10
CA PRO A 559 -1.71 8.72 -22.22
C PRO A 559 -0.97 7.40 -21.88
N SER A 560 -1.75 6.36 -21.62
CA SER A 560 -1.28 4.99 -21.35
C SER A 560 -2.29 3.98 -21.88
N ALA A 561 -1.80 2.83 -22.33
CA ALA A 561 -2.62 1.70 -22.77
C ALA A 561 -3.39 1.03 -21.62
N ASP A 562 -3.04 1.32 -20.37
CA ASP A 562 -3.62 0.67 -19.18
C ASP A 562 -4.64 1.56 -18.46
N ALA A 563 -4.70 2.85 -18.81
CA ALA A 563 -5.60 3.81 -18.19
C ALA A 563 -7.09 3.48 -18.45
N LEU A 564 -7.96 3.91 -17.53
CA LEU A 564 -9.41 3.68 -17.59
C LEU A 564 -9.98 4.04 -18.98
N SER A 565 -10.82 3.15 -19.52
CA SER A 565 -11.60 3.43 -20.71
C SER A 565 -12.81 4.30 -20.37
N LEU A 566 -12.85 5.48 -20.95
CA LEU A 566 -13.98 6.42 -20.88
C LEU A 566 -15.05 6.11 -21.93
N GLY A 567 -14.74 5.23 -22.88
CA GLY A 567 -15.62 4.86 -23.99
C GLY A 567 -14.87 4.24 -25.16
N LEU A 568 -15.63 3.87 -26.19
CA LEU A 568 -15.12 3.27 -27.43
C LEU A 568 -15.42 4.18 -28.62
N ALA A 569 -14.42 4.49 -29.43
CA ALA A 569 -14.56 5.21 -30.69
C ALA A 569 -14.40 4.25 -31.88
N PRO A 570 -15.40 4.08 -32.76
CA PRO A 570 -15.32 3.17 -33.91
C PRO A 570 -14.24 3.56 -34.93
N SER A 571 -13.66 2.56 -35.62
CA SER A 571 -12.75 2.83 -36.74
C SER A 571 -13.37 3.77 -37.78
N GLY A 572 -12.54 4.66 -38.33
CA GLY A 572 -12.95 5.69 -39.28
C GLY A 572 -13.59 6.93 -38.67
N THR A 573 -13.89 6.96 -37.36
CA THR A 573 -14.28 8.18 -36.62
C THR A 573 -13.23 9.27 -36.79
N ILE A 574 -13.68 10.52 -36.86
CA ILE A 574 -12.83 11.72 -36.87
C ILE A 574 -12.92 12.37 -35.49
N LEU A 575 -11.76 12.74 -34.95
CA LEU A 575 -11.55 13.31 -33.62
C LEU A 575 -10.86 14.67 -33.77
N ASN A 576 -11.16 15.63 -32.89
CA ASN A 576 -10.47 16.92 -32.88
C ASN A 576 -9.21 16.80 -32.02
N VAL A 577 -8.03 17.08 -32.56
CA VAL A 577 -6.76 17.00 -31.82
C VAL A 577 -6.51 18.31 -31.09
N ARG A 578 -6.43 18.24 -29.76
CA ARG A 578 -6.16 19.40 -28.90
C ARG A 578 -4.66 19.59 -28.65
N GLY A 579 -3.91 18.50 -28.67
CA GLY A 579 -2.45 18.50 -28.50
C GLY A 579 -1.88 17.10 -28.37
N ARG A 580 -0.55 17.00 -28.28
CA ARG A 580 0.19 15.78 -27.96
C ARG A 580 0.70 15.80 -26.52
N ALA A 581 1.05 14.64 -25.98
CA ALA A 581 1.62 14.53 -24.64
C ALA A 581 2.93 15.33 -24.55
N GLY A 582 2.95 16.28 -23.62
CA GLY A 582 4.15 17.02 -23.19
C GLY A 582 4.44 16.79 -21.71
N ALA A 583 5.25 17.66 -21.14
CA ALA A 583 5.63 17.61 -19.73
C ALA A 583 4.38 17.53 -18.81
N PRO A 584 4.38 16.67 -17.79
CA PRO A 584 3.33 16.69 -16.79
C PRO A 584 3.42 18.00 -15.99
N ILE A 585 2.28 18.63 -15.68
CA ILE A 585 2.22 19.85 -14.87
C ILE A 585 1.51 19.60 -13.55
N ASP A 586 1.82 20.40 -12.54
CA ASP A 586 1.02 20.47 -11.33
C ASP A 586 -0.40 20.95 -11.71
N GLN A 587 -1.42 20.12 -11.49
CA GLN A 587 -2.80 20.49 -11.83
C GLN A 587 -3.35 21.64 -10.97
N ILE A 588 -2.67 22.01 -9.88
CA ILE A 588 -3.06 23.05 -8.92
C ILE A 588 -2.27 24.35 -9.18
N THR A 589 -0.94 24.29 -9.41
CA THR A 589 -0.11 25.48 -9.66
C THR A 589 0.09 25.82 -11.15
N GLY A 590 -0.04 24.83 -12.03
CA GLY A 590 0.22 24.94 -13.47
C GLY A 590 1.70 24.82 -13.86
N GLU A 591 2.59 24.54 -12.92
CA GLU A 591 4.05 24.47 -13.15
C GLU A 591 4.51 23.08 -13.61
N GLU A 592 5.59 23.03 -14.39
CA GLU A 592 6.16 21.81 -14.96
C GLU A 592 6.79 20.90 -13.88
N LEU A 593 6.36 19.62 -13.81
CA LEU A 593 6.77 18.69 -12.74
C LEU A 593 8.11 18.01 -12.98
N ASP A 594 8.51 17.88 -14.25
CA ASP A 594 9.83 17.35 -14.63
C ASP A 594 10.66 18.49 -15.24
N PRO A 595 11.51 19.18 -14.46
CA PRO A 595 12.38 20.24 -14.97
C PRO A 595 13.51 19.72 -15.88
N ASN A 596 13.60 18.41 -16.11
CA ASN A 596 14.49 17.77 -17.08
C ASN A 596 13.74 17.28 -18.32
N PHE A 597 12.42 17.51 -18.44
CA PHE A 597 11.65 17.12 -19.60
C PHE A 597 12.19 17.81 -20.85
N VAL A 598 12.71 17.02 -21.78
CA VAL A 598 13.08 17.49 -23.11
C VAL A 598 12.01 17.02 -24.07
N ASP A 599 11.23 17.96 -24.59
CA ASP A 599 10.24 17.67 -25.65
C ASP A 599 10.96 16.94 -26.80
N PRO A 600 10.60 15.67 -27.11
CA PRO A 600 11.29 14.89 -28.12
C PRO A 600 11.25 15.55 -29.51
N ALA A 601 10.27 16.42 -29.79
CA ALA A 601 10.22 17.20 -31.03
C ALA A 601 11.43 18.14 -31.21
N THR A 602 12.05 18.58 -30.11
CA THR A 602 13.24 19.45 -30.11
C THR A 602 14.55 18.70 -30.42
N LEU A 603 14.53 17.37 -30.36
CA LEU A 603 15.68 16.51 -30.64
C LEU A 603 15.75 16.03 -32.10
N LEU A 604 14.71 16.29 -32.90
CA LEU A 604 14.58 15.88 -34.29
C LEU A 604 15.37 16.78 -35.24
N ALA A 605 15.87 16.21 -36.35
CA ALA A 605 16.39 17.01 -37.45
C ALA A 605 15.26 17.75 -38.21
N GLU A 606 15.64 18.72 -39.04
CA GLU A 606 14.76 19.67 -39.76
C GLU A 606 13.67 19.02 -40.66
N ASN A 607 13.72 17.69 -40.89
CA ASN A 607 12.74 16.95 -41.69
C ASN A 607 12.33 15.60 -41.05
N GLU A 608 12.58 15.39 -39.76
CA GLU A 608 12.20 14.17 -39.02
C GLU A 608 10.91 14.40 -38.22
N ASP A 609 10.18 13.33 -37.88
CA ASP A 609 8.92 13.38 -37.12
C ASP A 609 8.96 12.39 -35.93
N LEU A 610 8.06 12.58 -34.96
CA LEU A 610 7.91 11.68 -33.80
C LEU A 610 7.42 10.29 -34.24
N VAL A 611 7.80 9.26 -33.47
CA VAL A 611 7.33 7.89 -33.67
C VAL A 611 5.86 7.80 -33.24
N PRO A 612 4.91 7.38 -34.11
CA PRO A 612 3.49 7.36 -33.76
C PRO A 612 3.16 6.47 -32.55
N ALA A 613 3.76 5.28 -32.46
CA ALA A 613 3.57 4.34 -31.36
C ALA A 613 4.03 4.88 -29.98
N GLU A 614 4.94 5.85 -29.97
CA GLU A 614 5.44 6.51 -28.76
C GLU A 614 4.70 7.84 -28.47
N THR A 615 3.90 8.32 -29.41
CA THR A 615 3.22 9.62 -29.33
C THR A 615 1.77 9.46 -28.91
N TRP A 616 1.39 10.08 -27.80
CA TRP A 616 0.00 10.16 -27.37
C TRP A 616 -0.62 11.52 -27.70
N LEU A 617 -1.90 11.53 -28.08
CA LEU A 617 -2.67 12.72 -28.45
C LEU A 617 -3.87 12.87 -27.51
N ASN A 618 -4.10 14.07 -27.00
CA ASN A 618 -5.37 14.43 -26.35
C ASN A 618 -6.35 14.92 -27.40
N VAL A 619 -7.56 14.35 -27.39
CA VAL A 619 -8.56 14.50 -28.43
C VAL A 619 -9.96 14.68 -27.83
N ASP A 620 -10.81 15.41 -28.54
CA ASP A 620 -12.26 15.41 -28.29
C ASP A 620 -12.96 14.50 -29.30
N TYR A 621 -13.65 13.47 -28.79
CA TYR A 621 -14.65 12.72 -29.53
C TYR A 621 -16.04 13.34 -29.31
N LEU A 622 -16.64 13.88 -30.36
CA LEU A 622 -18.05 14.28 -30.35
C LEU A 622 -18.92 13.02 -30.47
N THR A 623 -19.64 12.66 -29.40
CA THR A 623 -20.39 11.40 -29.35
C THR A 623 -21.73 11.50 -30.09
N PRO A 624 -22.28 10.39 -30.63
CA PRO A 624 -23.48 10.45 -31.50
C PRO A 624 -24.78 10.93 -30.80
N ASP A 625 -24.80 10.95 -29.48
CA ASP A 625 -25.86 11.47 -28.62
C ASP A 625 -25.80 13.00 -28.41
N GLY A 626 -24.70 13.64 -28.82
CA GLY A 626 -24.45 15.08 -28.64
C GLY A 626 -23.56 15.43 -27.44
N GLY A 627 -23.02 14.43 -26.75
CA GLY A 627 -21.98 14.61 -25.73
C GLY A 627 -20.57 14.81 -26.31
N VAL A 628 -19.59 14.87 -25.41
CA VAL A 628 -18.16 14.91 -25.73
C VAL A 628 -17.39 14.00 -24.77
N ILE A 629 -16.49 13.18 -25.30
CA ILE A 629 -15.45 12.51 -24.52
C ILE A 629 -14.12 13.17 -24.85
N ASN A 630 -13.54 13.92 -23.91
CA ASN A 630 -12.13 14.26 -23.98
C ASN A 630 -11.31 13.06 -23.51
N ALA A 631 -10.33 12.63 -24.28
CA ALA A 631 -9.55 11.44 -23.97
C ALA A 631 -8.15 11.49 -24.57
N TRP A 632 -7.30 10.57 -24.13
CA TRP A 632 -6.02 10.28 -24.74
C TRP A 632 -6.11 9.06 -25.65
N ILE A 633 -5.39 9.11 -26.76
CA ILE A 633 -5.21 8.01 -27.72
C ILE A 633 -3.75 7.95 -28.20
N ASN A 634 -3.30 6.78 -28.65
CA ASN A 634 -1.99 6.61 -29.25
C ASN A 634 -2.03 6.98 -30.74
N ALA A 635 -1.00 7.68 -31.25
CA ALA A 635 -0.96 8.20 -32.60
C ALA A 635 -0.74 7.11 -33.67
N GLU A 636 -0.28 5.91 -33.31
CA GLU A 636 -0.19 4.76 -34.23
C GLU A 636 -1.55 4.40 -34.85
N PHE A 637 -2.66 4.64 -34.14
CA PHE A 637 -4.00 4.25 -34.57
C PHE A 637 -4.77 5.35 -35.31
N VAL A 638 -4.12 6.44 -35.73
CA VAL A 638 -4.77 7.59 -36.40
C VAL A 638 -3.95 8.22 -37.54
N ASP A 639 -4.65 8.67 -38.59
CA ASP A 639 -4.12 9.59 -39.61
C ASP A 639 -4.42 11.04 -39.17
N VAL A 640 -3.38 11.83 -38.88
CA VAL A 640 -3.52 13.22 -38.36
C VAL A 640 -3.34 14.24 -39.49
N ARG A 641 -4.27 15.19 -39.57
CA ARG A 641 -4.35 16.19 -40.64
C ARG A 641 -4.56 17.59 -40.10
N ASP A 642 -3.99 18.56 -40.80
CA ASP A 642 -4.24 19.98 -40.56
C ASP A 642 -5.64 20.42 -41.06
N PRO A 643 -6.08 21.66 -40.78
CA PRO A 643 -7.39 22.16 -41.22
C PRO A 643 -7.57 22.33 -42.73
N ASP A 644 -6.48 22.41 -43.51
CA ASP A 644 -6.53 22.44 -44.98
C ASP A 644 -6.62 21.01 -45.56
N GLY A 645 -6.37 19.98 -44.74
CA GLY A 645 -6.54 18.56 -45.03
C GLY A 645 -5.25 17.83 -45.39
N GLU A 646 -4.10 18.50 -45.34
CA GLU A 646 -2.78 17.88 -45.54
C GLU A 646 -2.34 17.13 -44.28
N ARG A 647 -1.37 16.21 -44.43
CA ARG A 647 -0.89 15.41 -43.29
C ARG A 647 -0.04 16.26 -42.35
N LEU A 648 -0.46 16.37 -41.09
CA LEU A 648 0.26 17.10 -40.07
C LEU A 648 1.40 16.24 -39.49
N ARG A 649 2.57 16.85 -39.32
CA ARG A 649 3.74 16.29 -38.63
C ARG A 649 3.44 16.24 -37.13
N LEU A 650 3.62 15.08 -36.48
CA LEU A 650 3.31 14.91 -35.05
C LEU A 650 4.12 15.87 -34.17
N ALA A 651 5.38 16.12 -34.51
CA ALA A 651 6.25 17.07 -33.82
C ALA A 651 5.71 18.51 -33.78
N ASP A 652 4.96 18.93 -34.82
CA ASP A 652 4.40 20.28 -34.97
C ASP A 652 3.08 20.47 -34.18
N ILE A 653 2.53 19.40 -33.61
CA ILE A 653 1.36 19.47 -32.72
C ILE A 653 1.77 20.10 -31.39
N VAL A 654 0.95 21.03 -30.88
CA VAL A 654 1.16 21.66 -29.56
C VAL A 654 1.14 20.65 -28.43
N THR A 655 1.96 20.85 -27.40
CA THR A 655 1.98 20.01 -26.21
C THR A 655 0.83 20.35 -25.25
N LEU A 656 0.28 19.31 -24.63
CA LEU A 656 -0.64 19.38 -23.50
C LEU A 656 -0.10 18.51 -22.35
N PRO A 657 -0.39 18.83 -21.08
CA PRO A 657 0.17 18.12 -19.95
C PRO A 657 -0.23 16.65 -19.95
N SER A 658 0.74 15.74 -20.01
CA SER A 658 0.51 14.29 -20.09
C SER A 658 -0.28 13.74 -18.90
N ASN A 659 -0.24 14.39 -17.74
CA ASN A 659 -0.99 14.01 -16.56
C ASN A 659 -2.37 14.70 -16.42
N GLN A 660 -2.88 15.39 -17.44
CA GLN A 660 -4.24 15.94 -17.43
C GLN A 660 -5.27 14.84 -17.79
N PRO A 661 -6.27 14.54 -16.95
CA PRO A 661 -7.25 13.49 -17.24
C PRO A 661 -8.20 13.87 -18.38
N GLY A 662 -8.58 12.86 -19.17
CA GLY A 662 -9.78 12.89 -20.00
C GLY A 662 -11.05 12.74 -19.18
N GLU A 663 -12.18 13.16 -19.75
CA GLU A 663 -13.51 13.08 -19.14
C GLU A 663 -14.61 12.82 -20.19
N ALA A 664 -15.60 12.01 -19.85
CA ALA A 664 -16.86 11.89 -20.59
C ALA A 664 -17.90 12.90 -20.05
N ARG A 665 -18.50 13.70 -20.93
CA ARG A 665 -19.43 14.79 -20.57
C ARG A 665 -20.68 14.76 -21.46
N ASN A 666 -21.87 14.73 -20.83
CA ASN A 666 -23.19 14.75 -21.49
C ASN A 666 -23.43 13.62 -22.52
N THR A 667 -22.85 12.43 -22.31
CA THR A 667 -23.05 11.23 -23.15
C THR A 667 -23.64 10.09 -22.33
N ASP A 668 -24.44 9.23 -22.97
CA ASP A 668 -25.00 8.00 -22.39
C ASP A 668 -24.01 6.80 -22.48
N ILE A 669 -22.84 6.98 -23.12
CA ILE A 669 -21.77 5.98 -23.16
C ILE A 669 -21.20 5.77 -21.74
N THR A 670 -21.28 4.55 -21.23
CA THR A 670 -21.03 4.22 -19.81
C THR A 670 -20.06 3.03 -19.64
N PRO A 671 -19.20 3.01 -18.58
CA PRO A 671 -18.32 1.87 -18.28
C PRO A 671 -19.04 0.60 -17.75
N PRO A 672 -18.40 -0.60 -17.81
CA PRO A 672 -19.00 -1.90 -17.43
C PRO A 672 -19.00 -2.27 -15.91
N PRO A 673 -19.80 -3.27 -15.44
CA PRO A 673 -20.16 -3.53 -14.01
C PRO A 673 -19.51 -4.76 -13.28
N VAL A 674 -19.91 -5.06 -12.01
CA VAL A 674 -19.18 -5.86 -10.95
C VAL A 674 -20.10 -6.81 -10.07
N PRO A 675 -19.63 -7.90 -9.36
CA PRO A 675 -20.45 -9.05 -8.76
C PRO A 675 -20.77 -9.13 -7.20
N GLU A 676 -21.33 -10.29 -6.69
CA GLU A 676 -21.94 -10.55 -5.33
C GLU A 676 -21.51 -11.86 -4.54
N ASP A 677 -22.08 -12.12 -3.31
CA ASP A 677 -21.71 -13.08 -2.22
C ASP A 677 -22.42 -14.50 -2.13
N ARG A 678 -21.83 -15.50 -1.42
CA ARG A 678 -22.39 -16.88 -1.15
C ARG A 678 -21.78 -17.65 0.07
N VAL A 679 -22.58 -18.44 0.82
CA VAL A 679 -22.12 -19.34 1.93
C VAL A 679 -22.10 -20.85 1.57
N THR A 680 -21.10 -21.61 2.03
CA THR A 680 -20.90 -23.08 1.82
C THR A 680 -20.32 -23.80 3.06
N VAL A 681 -20.16 -25.12 2.98
CA VAL A 681 -19.51 -25.98 4.01
C VAL A 681 -18.58 -26.99 3.34
N VAL A 682 -17.39 -27.23 3.89
CA VAL A 682 -16.38 -28.17 3.36
C VAL A 682 -16.09 -29.28 4.37
N VAL A 683 -16.04 -30.54 3.93
CA VAL A 683 -15.68 -31.68 4.79
C VAL A 683 -14.18 -31.71 5.06
N THR A 684 -13.79 -31.66 6.34
CA THR A 684 -12.41 -31.51 6.83
C THR A 684 -12.07 -32.53 7.93
N ASN A 685 -10.82 -32.52 8.42
CA ASN A 685 -10.37 -33.28 9.60
C ASN A 685 -10.56 -34.82 9.53
N LEU A 686 -10.58 -35.40 8.33
CA LEU A 686 -10.63 -36.85 8.11
C LEU A 686 -9.24 -37.42 7.85
N ASN A 687 -8.95 -38.57 8.46
CA ASN A 687 -7.77 -39.37 8.10
C ASN A 687 -7.87 -39.88 6.64
N PRO A 688 -6.75 -40.02 5.90
CA PRO A 688 -6.77 -40.52 4.53
C PRO A 688 -7.54 -41.84 4.36
N GLY A 689 -8.45 -41.88 3.39
CA GLY A 689 -9.32 -43.03 3.12
C GLY A 689 -10.57 -43.15 4.00
N VAL A 690 -10.77 -42.25 4.98
CA VAL A 690 -12.01 -42.15 5.76
C VAL A 690 -12.99 -41.18 5.09
N ASN A 691 -14.30 -41.47 5.19
CA ASN A 691 -15.38 -40.60 4.71
C ASN A 691 -16.27 -40.17 5.88
N LEU A 692 -16.76 -38.93 5.88
CA LEU A 692 -17.75 -38.45 6.83
C LEU A 692 -19.14 -39.02 6.48
N ASN A 693 -19.93 -39.40 7.50
CA ASN A 693 -21.29 -39.88 7.30
C ASN A 693 -22.27 -38.70 7.33
N LEU A 694 -22.98 -38.45 6.23
CA LEU A 694 -24.15 -37.56 6.21
C LEU A 694 -25.35 -38.32 6.77
N ARG A 695 -26.04 -37.77 7.78
CA ARG A 695 -27.06 -38.50 8.56
C ARG A 695 -28.48 -37.96 8.40
N ARG A 696 -29.46 -38.87 8.48
CA ARG A 696 -30.90 -38.56 8.39
C ARG A 696 -31.42 -37.77 9.61
N THR A 697 -30.84 -37.99 10.77
CA THR A 697 -31.19 -37.31 12.02
C THR A 697 -29.91 -36.87 12.72
N ARG A 698 -30.02 -35.78 13.48
CA ARG A 698 -28.96 -35.33 14.37
C ARG A 698 -28.62 -36.45 15.37
N GLY A 699 -27.33 -36.71 15.63
CA GLY A 699 -26.87 -37.77 16.53
C GLY A 699 -25.96 -38.82 15.88
N THR A 700 -25.10 -39.46 16.68
CA THR A 700 -24.10 -40.46 16.21
C THR A 700 -24.69 -41.86 15.95
N ASP A 701 -25.93 -42.09 16.39
CA ASP A 701 -26.79 -43.23 16.13
C ASP A 701 -27.68 -43.06 14.87
N GLY A 702 -27.88 -41.82 14.43
CA GLY A 702 -28.72 -41.48 13.26
C GLY A 702 -28.28 -42.17 11.95
N GLU A 703 -29.25 -42.64 11.17
CA GLU A 703 -29.05 -43.36 9.91
C GLU A 703 -28.11 -42.61 8.95
N SER A 704 -27.02 -43.25 8.50
CA SER A 704 -26.13 -42.71 7.47
C SER A 704 -26.77 -42.86 6.10
N ILE A 705 -27.00 -41.74 5.41
CA ILE A 705 -27.71 -41.68 4.12
C ILE A 705 -26.81 -41.34 2.94
N ALA A 706 -25.64 -40.75 3.19
CA ALA A 706 -24.54 -40.66 2.23
C ALA A 706 -23.19 -40.74 2.96
N ARG A 707 -22.11 -40.89 2.20
CA ARG A 707 -20.73 -40.77 2.68
C ARG A 707 -20.02 -39.72 1.85
N LEU A 708 -19.35 -38.79 2.52
CA LEU A 708 -18.72 -37.62 1.94
C LEU A 708 -17.19 -37.75 2.10
N PRO A 709 -16.42 -37.77 1.00
CA PRO A 709 -14.97 -37.67 1.04
C PRO A 709 -14.48 -36.37 1.69
N LEU A 710 -13.22 -36.36 2.11
CA LEU A 710 -12.47 -35.15 2.44
C LEU A 710 -12.55 -34.13 1.28
N ASN A 711 -12.61 -32.84 1.60
CA ASN A 711 -12.77 -31.71 0.67
C ASN A 711 -14.09 -31.69 -0.14
N THR A 712 -15.11 -32.48 0.25
CA THR A 712 -16.44 -32.34 -0.35
C THR A 712 -17.07 -31.00 0.05
N VAL A 713 -17.39 -30.17 -0.93
CA VAL A 713 -18.12 -28.89 -0.74
C VAL A 713 -19.64 -29.13 -0.78
N LEU A 714 -20.36 -28.46 0.11
CA LEU A 714 -21.79 -28.57 0.39
C LEU A 714 -22.38 -27.16 0.48
N ASP A 715 -23.69 -26.99 0.23
CA ASP A 715 -24.34 -25.73 0.61
C ASP A 715 -24.74 -25.76 2.08
N PHE A 716 -24.53 -24.65 2.78
CA PHE A 716 -25.00 -24.44 4.15
C PHE A 716 -26.53 -24.25 4.16
N LEU A 717 -27.24 -25.00 5.01
CA LEU A 717 -28.68 -24.79 5.26
C LEU A 717 -28.96 -24.35 6.70
N GLY A 718 -28.04 -24.62 7.64
CA GLY A 718 -28.11 -24.14 9.01
C GLY A 718 -27.29 -24.98 9.99
N ILE A 719 -27.44 -24.72 11.28
CA ILE A 719 -26.72 -25.39 12.37
C ILE A 719 -27.65 -25.71 13.55
N SER A 720 -27.34 -26.72 14.37
CA SER A 720 -28.10 -27.02 15.58
C SER A 720 -27.97 -25.91 16.64
N GLY A 721 -28.94 -25.81 17.54
CA GLY A 721 -28.99 -24.73 18.56
C GLY A 721 -27.86 -24.74 19.60
N ASP A 722 -26.96 -25.72 19.53
CA ASP A 722 -25.76 -25.92 20.34
C ASP A 722 -24.47 -26.02 19.50
N GLY A 723 -24.54 -25.78 18.19
CA GLY A 723 -23.39 -25.70 17.27
C GLY A 723 -22.75 -27.04 16.87
N GLU A 724 -23.05 -28.16 17.52
CA GLU A 724 -22.35 -29.43 17.29
C GLU A 724 -22.59 -30.07 15.89
N TRP A 725 -23.70 -29.73 15.23
CA TRP A 725 -24.10 -30.36 13.97
C TRP A 725 -24.55 -29.30 12.95
N ILE A 726 -24.10 -29.46 11.71
CA ILE A 726 -24.43 -28.58 10.58
C ILE A 726 -25.43 -29.29 9.68
N PHE A 727 -26.53 -28.63 9.34
CA PHE A 727 -27.51 -29.09 8.35
C PHE A 727 -27.11 -28.57 6.97
N VAL A 728 -26.98 -29.49 6.02
CA VAL A 728 -26.30 -29.25 4.74
C VAL A 728 -27.05 -29.84 3.57
N ARG A 729 -26.84 -29.27 2.37
CA ARG A 729 -27.27 -29.83 1.09
C ARG A 729 -26.09 -30.40 0.34
N TYR A 730 -26.18 -31.68 0.00
CA TYR A 730 -25.26 -32.37 -0.89
C TYR A 730 -25.95 -32.71 -2.22
N THR A 731 -25.25 -32.47 -3.33
CA THR A 731 -25.65 -32.86 -4.68
C THR A 731 -24.63 -33.88 -5.18
N PRO A 732 -24.96 -35.20 -5.17
CA PRO A 732 -24.03 -36.22 -5.63
C PRO A 732 -23.72 -36.08 -7.13
N PRO A 733 -22.52 -36.46 -7.60
CA PRO A 733 -22.20 -36.48 -9.03
C PRO A 733 -23.12 -37.38 -9.88
N GLN A 734 -23.82 -38.33 -9.25
CA GLN A 734 -24.78 -39.23 -9.89
C GLN A 734 -26.20 -38.65 -9.96
N GLY A 735 -26.43 -37.45 -9.43
CA GLY A 735 -27.72 -36.76 -9.41
C GLY A 735 -28.53 -36.90 -8.13
N GLY A 736 -29.68 -36.23 -8.15
CA GLY A 736 -30.53 -36.02 -6.97
C GLY A 736 -29.96 -35.02 -5.97
N THR A 737 -30.60 -34.96 -4.80
CA THR A 737 -30.21 -34.06 -3.72
C THR A 737 -30.41 -34.76 -2.39
N ILE A 738 -29.43 -34.64 -1.50
CA ILE A 738 -29.44 -35.24 -0.17
C ILE A 738 -29.27 -34.11 0.83
N THR A 739 -30.30 -33.87 1.65
CA THR A 739 -30.15 -33.03 2.85
C THR A 739 -29.88 -33.91 4.05
N GLY A 740 -29.18 -33.37 5.06
CA GLY A 740 -28.89 -34.12 6.27
C GLY A 740 -27.93 -33.40 7.20
N TRP A 741 -27.59 -34.07 8.29
CA TRP A 741 -26.70 -33.57 9.33
C TRP A 741 -25.28 -34.13 9.18
N VAL A 742 -24.28 -33.24 9.29
CA VAL A 742 -22.87 -33.58 9.52
C VAL A 742 -22.44 -33.03 10.88
N SER A 743 -21.43 -33.63 11.51
CA SER A 743 -20.87 -33.08 12.76
C SER A 743 -19.88 -31.96 12.44
N ALA A 744 -19.99 -30.83 13.14
CA ALA A 744 -19.16 -29.65 12.95
C ALA A 744 -17.65 -29.93 13.11
N ASN A 745 -17.28 -30.91 13.95
CA ASN A 745 -15.89 -31.33 14.19
C ASN A 745 -15.15 -31.80 12.92
N PHE A 746 -15.88 -32.15 11.86
CA PHE A 746 -15.38 -32.62 10.57
C PHE A 746 -15.89 -31.76 9.39
N ALA A 747 -16.32 -30.53 9.65
CA ALA A 747 -16.94 -29.66 8.66
C ALA A 747 -16.61 -28.18 8.91
N GLN A 748 -15.93 -27.54 7.95
CA GLN A 748 -15.55 -26.13 7.99
C GLN A 748 -16.61 -25.28 7.25
N LEU A 749 -17.12 -24.24 7.88
CA LEU A 749 -17.99 -23.25 7.24
C LEU A 749 -17.18 -22.31 6.34
N GLN A 750 -17.76 -21.85 5.22
CA GLN A 750 -17.15 -20.89 4.30
C GLN A 750 -18.12 -19.80 3.82
N LEU A 751 -17.61 -18.60 3.59
CA LEU A 751 -18.27 -17.47 2.91
C LEU A 751 -17.36 -17.05 1.75
N ASN A 752 -17.91 -16.99 0.53
CA ASN A 752 -17.20 -16.74 -0.74
C ASN A 752 -16.02 -17.70 -1.00
N GLY A 753 -16.05 -18.91 -0.41
CA GLY A 753 -14.94 -19.88 -0.43
C GLY A 753 -13.89 -19.68 0.65
N ASN A 754 -13.92 -18.57 1.39
CA ASN A 754 -13.04 -18.30 2.53
C ASN A 754 -13.63 -18.87 3.83
N ASN A 755 -12.78 -19.41 4.71
CA ASN A 755 -13.23 -20.02 5.97
C ASN A 755 -13.90 -19.00 6.89
N THR A 756 -15.04 -19.38 7.48
CA THR A 756 -15.81 -18.57 8.45
C THR A 756 -16.25 -19.43 9.63
N ASN A 757 -16.89 -18.81 10.64
CA ASN A 757 -17.41 -19.49 11.83
C ASN A 757 -18.86 -19.07 12.12
N VAL A 758 -19.46 -19.68 13.14
CA VAL A 758 -20.87 -19.46 13.53
C VAL A 758 -21.12 -17.99 13.91
N GLU A 759 -20.21 -17.39 14.67
CA GLU A 759 -20.30 -16.02 15.19
C GLU A 759 -20.19 -14.96 14.07
N ASN A 760 -19.28 -15.15 13.11
CA ASN A 760 -19.13 -14.29 11.94
C ASN A 760 -20.30 -14.39 10.96
N LEU A 761 -20.99 -15.53 10.90
CA LEU A 761 -22.25 -15.66 10.16
C LEU A 761 -23.41 -14.97 10.91
N ASP A 762 -23.47 -15.06 12.24
CA ASP A 762 -24.51 -14.40 13.05
C ASP A 762 -24.38 -12.88 13.00
N ALA A 763 -23.16 -12.36 13.19
CA ALA A 763 -22.84 -10.94 13.08
C ALA A 763 -23.11 -10.35 11.69
N ARG A 764 -23.11 -11.17 10.63
CA ARG A 764 -23.50 -10.79 9.26
C ARG A 764 -24.99 -11.05 8.94
N GLY A 765 -25.77 -11.62 9.86
CA GLY A 765 -27.16 -12.00 9.62
C GLY A 765 -27.35 -13.19 8.65
N LEU A 766 -26.27 -13.96 8.41
CA LEU A 766 -26.22 -15.10 7.49
C LEU A 766 -26.33 -16.47 8.21
N LEU A 767 -26.36 -16.49 9.54
CA LEU A 767 -26.53 -17.72 10.32
C LEU A 767 -28.00 -18.19 10.32
N VAL A 768 -28.21 -19.49 10.11
CA VAL A 768 -29.53 -20.13 10.19
C VAL A 768 -29.51 -21.20 11.27
N ILE A 769 -30.31 -21.04 12.33
CA ILE A 769 -30.50 -22.09 13.34
C ILE A 769 -31.57 -23.07 12.84
N THR A 770 -31.22 -24.35 12.75
CA THR A 770 -32.10 -25.44 12.30
C THR A 770 -32.61 -26.24 13.51
N PRO A 771 -33.93 -26.53 13.62
CA PRO A 771 -34.50 -27.34 14.70
C PRO A 771 -33.91 -28.75 14.78
N ASP A 772 -33.72 -29.28 15.98
CA ASP A 772 -33.13 -30.60 16.23
C ASP A 772 -33.97 -31.78 15.69
N ASP A 773 -35.28 -31.58 15.47
CA ASP A 773 -36.17 -32.56 14.86
C ASP A 773 -36.17 -32.53 13.32
N ALA A 774 -35.44 -31.60 12.69
CA ALA A 774 -35.27 -31.54 11.24
C ALA A 774 -34.57 -32.82 10.72
N ARG A 775 -35.11 -33.38 9.64
CA ARG A 775 -34.67 -34.67 9.10
C ARG A 775 -34.14 -34.52 7.68
N GLY A 776 -33.03 -35.21 7.41
CA GLY A 776 -32.44 -35.31 6.09
C GLY A 776 -33.31 -36.11 5.12
N GLU A 777 -33.52 -35.59 3.92
CA GLU A 777 -34.23 -36.28 2.85
C GLU A 777 -33.26 -36.78 1.79
N LEU A 778 -33.50 -38.01 1.31
CA LEU A 778 -32.89 -38.50 0.08
C LEU A 778 -33.90 -38.30 -1.05
N ARG A 779 -33.71 -37.25 -1.85
CA ARG A 779 -34.50 -37.04 -3.07
C ARG A 779 -33.72 -37.61 -4.25
N GLN A 780 -34.15 -38.79 -4.74
CA GLN A 780 -33.75 -39.31 -6.04
C GLN A 780 -34.37 -38.43 -7.14
N GLY A 781 -33.74 -37.28 -7.40
CA GLY A 781 -33.90 -36.55 -8.65
C GLY A 781 -33.12 -37.23 -9.76
N ALA A 782 -33.34 -36.77 -10.99
CA ALA A 782 -32.42 -37.04 -12.10
C ALA A 782 -31.04 -36.40 -11.84
N ALA A 783 -30.11 -36.53 -12.79
CA ALA A 783 -28.94 -35.67 -12.85
C ALA A 783 -29.35 -34.20 -12.72
N PRO A 784 -28.57 -33.33 -12.06
CA PRO A 784 -28.90 -31.92 -11.99
C PRO A 784 -28.90 -31.38 -13.42
N PRO A 785 -29.81 -30.45 -13.79
CA PRO A 785 -29.52 -29.60 -14.93
C PRO A 785 -28.18 -28.88 -14.67
N PRO A 786 -27.42 -28.50 -15.72
CA PRO A 786 -26.30 -27.59 -15.53
C PRO A 786 -26.77 -26.36 -14.74
N ALA A 787 -25.84 -25.76 -13.97
CA ALA A 787 -26.07 -24.43 -13.42
C ALA A 787 -26.51 -23.48 -14.55
N PRO A 788 -27.38 -22.49 -14.29
CA PRO A 788 -27.88 -21.61 -15.33
C PRO A 788 -26.71 -20.90 -16.01
N THR A 789 -26.39 -21.35 -17.22
CA THR A 789 -25.64 -20.54 -18.17
C THR A 789 -26.38 -19.22 -18.31
N VAL A 790 -25.66 -18.10 -18.23
CA VAL A 790 -26.09 -16.88 -18.94
C VAL A 790 -26.47 -17.33 -20.34
N ASP A 791 -27.72 -17.09 -20.74
CA ASP A 791 -28.28 -17.73 -21.95
C ASP A 791 -27.35 -17.45 -23.14
N PRO A 792 -26.65 -18.47 -23.69
CA PRO A 792 -25.67 -18.25 -24.75
C PRO A 792 -26.33 -17.86 -26.08
N LEU A 793 -27.67 -17.78 -26.09
CA LEU A 793 -28.49 -17.30 -27.18
C LEU A 793 -28.94 -15.83 -26.99
N ALA A 794 -28.71 -15.24 -25.81
CA ALA A 794 -28.96 -13.82 -25.55
C ALA A 794 -27.85 -12.97 -26.19
N ASN A 795 -28.23 -11.98 -26.98
CA ASN A 795 -27.37 -11.15 -27.83
C ASN A 795 -26.51 -11.93 -28.85
N ALA A 796 -26.77 -13.22 -29.08
CA ALA A 796 -26.11 -14.04 -30.09
C ALA A 796 -27.03 -14.29 -31.31
N ILE A 797 -26.44 -14.37 -32.51
CA ILE A 797 -27.18 -14.71 -33.73
C ILE A 797 -27.36 -16.22 -33.81
N ILE A 798 -28.60 -16.68 -33.90
CA ILE A 798 -28.97 -18.09 -33.87
C ILE A 798 -29.55 -18.54 -35.21
N ALA A 799 -28.95 -19.58 -35.79
CA ALA A 799 -29.47 -20.32 -36.94
C ALA A 799 -30.29 -21.54 -36.49
N GLU A 800 -31.57 -21.62 -36.85
CA GLU A 800 -32.40 -22.81 -36.70
C GLU A 800 -32.50 -23.58 -38.02
N VAL A 801 -32.11 -24.86 -38.04
CA VAL A 801 -32.04 -25.68 -39.27
C VAL A 801 -33.44 -26.03 -39.79
N ALA A 802 -33.83 -25.44 -40.92
CA ALA A 802 -35.18 -25.44 -41.46
C ALA A 802 -35.34 -26.37 -42.68
N ILE A 803 -34.95 -27.64 -42.51
CA ILE A 803 -35.05 -28.71 -43.52
C ILE A 803 -36.15 -29.73 -43.18
N ASP A 804 -36.51 -30.57 -44.15
CA ASP A 804 -37.54 -31.61 -43.98
C ASP A 804 -37.23 -32.55 -42.78
N PRO A 805 -38.20 -32.89 -41.92
CA PRO A 805 -37.98 -33.74 -40.75
C PRO A 805 -37.37 -35.10 -41.10
N GLY A 806 -36.16 -35.36 -40.60
CA GLY A 806 -35.39 -36.58 -40.87
C GLY A 806 -34.32 -36.44 -41.96
N ALA A 807 -34.22 -35.28 -42.62
CA ALA A 807 -33.00 -34.86 -43.31
C ALA A 807 -31.98 -34.28 -42.31
N ASN A 808 -30.71 -34.19 -42.72
CA ASN A 808 -29.63 -33.55 -41.96
C ASN A 808 -28.91 -32.51 -42.84
N LEU A 809 -28.52 -31.39 -42.23
CA LEU A 809 -27.59 -30.42 -42.81
C LEU A 809 -26.15 -30.87 -42.52
N HIS A 810 -25.21 -30.57 -43.43
CA HIS A 810 -23.81 -30.93 -43.27
C HIS A 810 -23.03 -29.76 -42.67
N LEU A 811 -22.34 -29.98 -41.53
CA LEU A 811 -21.25 -29.10 -41.11
C LEU A 811 -20.02 -29.43 -41.95
N ARG A 812 -19.43 -28.44 -42.61
CA ARG A 812 -18.27 -28.63 -43.50
C ARG A 812 -17.03 -27.92 -42.99
N ARG A 813 -15.85 -28.47 -43.31
CA ARG A 813 -14.57 -27.89 -42.89
C ARG A 813 -14.33 -26.49 -43.46
N ASN A 814 -14.77 -26.26 -44.69
CA ASN A 814 -14.66 -24.98 -45.41
C ASN A 814 -16.02 -24.60 -46.03
N ALA A 815 -16.21 -23.33 -46.36
CA ALA A 815 -17.37 -22.79 -47.09
C ALA A 815 -17.43 -23.20 -48.58
N ASP A 816 -17.50 -24.51 -48.86
CA ASP A 816 -17.63 -25.09 -50.21
C ASP A 816 -18.57 -26.31 -50.13
N PRO A 817 -19.60 -26.43 -51.00
CA PRO A 817 -20.54 -27.56 -50.99
C PRO A 817 -19.90 -28.93 -51.25
N ASN A 818 -18.65 -28.98 -51.69
CA ASN A 818 -17.84 -30.18 -51.90
C ASN A 818 -16.85 -30.46 -50.75
N SER A 819 -16.68 -29.52 -49.79
CA SER A 819 -15.76 -29.66 -48.66
C SER A 819 -16.14 -30.80 -47.72
N GLU A 820 -15.17 -31.34 -46.98
CA GLU A 820 -15.33 -32.46 -46.07
C GLU A 820 -16.43 -32.18 -45.03
N SER A 821 -17.38 -33.12 -44.89
CA SER A 821 -18.42 -33.06 -43.88
C SER A 821 -17.87 -33.55 -42.53
N LEU A 822 -17.79 -32.64 -41.55
CA LEU A 822 -17.32 -32.94 -40.20
C LEU A 822 -18.42 -33.59 -39.35
N ALA A 823 -19.65 -33.10 -39.48
CA ALA A 823 -20.82 -33.58 -38.73
C ALA A 823 -22.11 -33.53 -39.55
N LEU A 824 -23.15 -34.19 -39.06
CA LEU A 824 -24.52 -34.13 -39.58
C LEU A 824 -25.45 -33.52 -38.53
N ILE A 825 -26.11 -32.42 -38.88
CA ILE A 825 -26.94 -31.62 -37.99
C ILE A 825 -28.43 -31.89 -38.33
N PRO A 826 -29.26 -32.37 -37.38
CA PRO A 826 -30.68 -32.61 -37.63
C PRO A 826 -31.51 -31.37 -37.94
N SER A 827 -32.69 -31.59 -38.55
CA SER A 827 -33.77 -30.59 -38.63
C SER A 827 -34.17 -30.04 -37.26
N ALA A 828 -34.44 -28.74 -37.18
CA ALA A 828 -34.80 -27.96 -35.99
C ALA A 828 -33.71 -27.82 -34.90
N THR A 829 -32.45 -28.19 -35.18
CA THR A 829 -31.33 -27.81 -34.31
C THR A 829 -31.09 -26.30 -34.39
N ARG A 830 -30.88 -25.65 -33.23
CA ARG A 830 -30.46 -24.24 -33.11
C ARG A 830 -28.96 -24.16 -32.86
N LEU A 831 -28.26 -23.30 -33.57
CA LEU A 831 -26.80 -23.11 -33.54
C LEU A 831 -26.45 -21.64 -33.41
N VAL A 832 -25.38 -21.31 -32.68
CA VAL A 832 -24.81 -19.95 -32.67
C VAL A 832 -24.02 -19.73 -33.96
N VAL A 833 -24.27 -18.61 -34.64
CA VAL A 833 -23.53 -18.16 -35.82
C VAL A 833 -22.63 -17.01 -35.41
N THR A 834 -21.35 -17.12 -35.74
CA THR A 834 -20.36 -16.06 -35.49
C THR A 834 -20.18 -15.13 -36.69
N ALA A 835 -20.22 -15.67 -37.90
CA ALA A 835 -20.03 -14.91 -39.14
C ALA A 835 -20.63 -15.60 -40.38
N ARG A 836 -20.55 -14.96 -41.54
CA ARG A 836 -20.96 -15.47 -42.87
C ARG A 836 -19.89 -15.25 -43.94
N THR A 837 -19.99 -15.91 -45.09
CA THR A 837 -19.22 -15.51 -46.28
C THR A 837 -19.73 -14.18 -46.88
N ASP A 838 -18.89 -13.50 -47.66
CA ASP A 838 -19.21 -12.22 -48.31
C ASP A 838 -20.47 -12.30 -49.20
N ASP A 839 -20.62 -13.41 -49.92
CA ASP A 839 -21.78 -13.75 -50.76
C ASP A 839 -23.03 -14.17 -49.95
N GLY A 840 -22.88 -14.45 -48.66
CA GLY A 840 -23.93 -14.93 -47.76
C GLY A 840 -24.38 -16.38 -47.99
N GLU A 841 -23.72 -17.18 -48.83
CA GLU A 841 -24.12 -18.58 -49.04
C GLU A 841 -23.76 -19.49 -47.84
N TRP A 842 -22.79 -19.11 -47.01
CA TRP A 842 -22.30 -19.91 -45.88
C TRP A 842 -22.25 -19.14 -44.56
N LEU A 843 -22.41 -19.86 -43.46
CA LEU A 843 -22.39 -19.36 -42.07
C LEU A 843 -21.38 -20.16 -41.25
N ALA A 844 -20.52 -19.46 -40.50
CA ALA A 844 -19.57 -20.04 -39.57
C ALA A 844 -20.24 -20.37 -38.22
N THR A 845 -20.01 -21.57 -37.70
CA THR A 845 -20.68 -22.09 -36.51
C THR A 845 -19.92 -23.27 -35.87
N THR A 846 -20.21 -23.55 -34.61
CA THR A 846 -19.66 -24.69 -33.86
C THR A 846 -20.79 -25.68 -33.53
N PHE A 847 -20.57 -26.98 -33.79
CA PHE A 847 -21.50 -28.05 -33.39
C PHE A 847 -20.74 -29.23 -32.77
N GLU A 848 -21.21 -29.70 -31.61
CA GLU A 848 -20.58 -30.78 -30.82
C GLU A 848 -19.07 -30.60 -30.54
N GLY A 849 -18.61 -29.35 -30.47
CA GLY A 849 -17.19 -28.99 -30.27
C GLY A 849 -16.33 -29.01 -31.54
N LEU A 850 -16.95 -29.06 -32.72
CA LEU A 850 -16.29 -28.94 -34.02
C LEU A 850 -16.72 -27.64 -34.70
N ASP A 851 -15.74 -26.81 -35.07
CA ASP A 851 -15.96 -25.58 -35.84
C ASP A 851 -16.07 -25.89 -37.34
N GLY A 852 -16.91 -25.13 -38.04
CA GLY A 852 -17.04 -25.25 -39.48
C GLY A 852 -18.15 -24.37 -40.07
N TRP A 853 -18.58 -24.76 -41.26
CA TRP A 853 -19.45 -23.97 -42.13
C TRP A 853 -20.73 -24.72 -42.48
N ILE A 854 -21.86 -24.03 -42.43
CA ILE A 854 -23.18 -24.53 -42.89
C ILE A 854 -23.74 -23.63 -43.99
N ALA A 855 -24.48 -24.22 -44.95
CA ALA A 855 -25.09 -23.46 -46.04
C ALA A 855 -26.34 -22.71 -45.55
N SER A 856 -26.39 -21.40 -45.79
CA SER A 856 -27.34 -20.47 -45.18
C SER A 856 -28.79 -20.67 -45.62
N GLY A 857 -29.01 -21.08 -46.88
CA GLY A 857 -30.33 -21.33 -47.46
C GLY A 857 -31.14 -22.47 -46.80
N PHE A 858 -30.56 -23.17 -45.82
CA PHE A 858 -31.19 -24.24 -45.06
C PHE A 858 -31.47 -23.89 -43.59
N VAL A 859 -31.29 -22.63 -43.18
CA VAL A 859 -31.54 -22.16 -41.80
C VAL A 859 -32.45 -20.93 -41.73
N ARG A 860 -32.91 -20.61 -40.53
CA ARG A 860 -33.60 -19.36 -40.19
C ARG A 860 -32.79 -18.62 -39.12
N LEU A 861 -32.52 -17.34 -39.35
CA LEU A 861 -31.71 -16.52 -38.46
C LEU A 861 -32.58 -15.72 -37.48
N THR A 862 -32.19 -15.73 -36.20
CA THR A 862 -32.82 -14.92 -35.14
C THR A 862 -31.77 -14.33 -34.20
N LEU A 863 -31.95 -13.09 -33.77
CA LEU A 863 -31.21 -12.44 -32.67
C LEU A 863 -32.24 -12.05 -31.59
N ASN A 864 -32.00 -12.40 -30.33
CA ASN A 864 -32.96 -12.16 -29.22
C ASN A 864 -34.39 -12.62 -29.53
N ASN A 865 -34.52 -13.77 -30.22
CA ASN A 865 -35.77 -14.36 -30.75
C ASN A 865 -36.58 -13.48 -31.72
N GLN A 866 -36.03 -12.36 -32.21
CA GLN A 866 -36.55 -11.65 -33.39
C GLN A 866 -35.86 -12.19 -34.63
N ALA A 867 -36.58 -12.33 -35.75
CA ALA A 867 -36.00 -12.76 -37.02
C ALA A 867 -35.16 -11.63 -37.63
N ILE A 868 -33.96 -11.97 -38.09
CA ILE A 868 -33.03 -11.04 -38.76
C ILE A 868 -32.76 -11.50 -40.20
N ASN A 869 -32.23 -10.61 -41.02
CA ASN A 869 -31.74 -10.93 -42.36
C ASN A 869 -30.33 -11.51 -42.28
N ILE A 870 -29.86 -12.11 -43.38
CA ILE A 870 -28.48 -12.61 -43.46
C ILE A 870 -27.46 -11.48 -43.60
N GLU A 871 -27.87 -10.32 -44.11
CA GLU A 871 -27.04 -9.11 -44.17
C GLU A 871 -26.70 -8.57 -42.78
N ASP A 872 -27.53 -8.87 -41.77
CA ASP A 872 -27.34 -8.53 -40.36
C ASP A 872 -26.31 -9.47 -39.65
N VAL A 873 -25.79 -10.49 -40.36
CA VAL A 873 -24.70 -11.35 -39.88
C VAL A 873 -23.36 -10.78 -40.34
N PRO A 874 -22.36 -10.62 -39.44
CA PRO A 874 -21.01 -10.18 -39.81
C PRO A 874 -20.37 -11.06 -40.88
N THR A 875 -19.69 -10.47 -41.86
CA THR A 875 -18.80 -11.22 -42.75
C THR A 875 -17.59 -11.75 -42.00
N ALA A 876 -17.13 -12.94 -42.35
CA ALA A 876 -15.88 -13.50 -41.86
C ALA A 876 -14.73 -13.00 -42.75
N ASP A 877 -13.69 -12.47 -42.13
CA ASP A 877 -12.43 -12.19 -42.81
C ASP A 877 -11.79 -13.52 -43.29
N GLN A 878 -11.26 -13.54 -44.52
CA GLN A 878 -10.77 -14.75 -45.21
C GLN A 878 -9.27 -15.01 -45.09
#